data_AF-A0A917RP60-F1
#
_entry.id   AF-A0A917RP60-F1
#
_cell.length_a   1.000
_cell.length_b   1.000
_cell.length_c   1.000
_cell.angle_alpha   90.00
_cell.angle_beta   90.00
_cell.angle_gamma   90.00
#
_symmetry.space_group_name_H-M   'P 1'
#
loop_
_entity.id
_entity.type
_entity.pdbx_description
1 polymer ?
#
loop_
_entity_poly.entity_id
_entity_poly.type
_entity_poly.pdbx_seq_one_letter_code
_entity_poly.pdbx_strand_id
1 'polypeptide(L)'
;MSTGGLALTGVTKRFPGVTALDSVSFTAKAGEIHALIGGNGAGKSTLMAIASGALVADEGTLTVDGAAIVSGSPLAVREQGLAIAYQHPAILPDLTVAENLVLAVPPALRPDLAAAHSWAERALAPMGMTIDPAAPAGSLGLAEKQAVEICGALAANPRVLILDEPTEPFAATETETLFGLIRSLAESGVAVVYISHRLPDVFALADRMTVLRDGRTRGEFAAGEVTEREIVTLIAGRTIDALFPPRAADIGDVALDIDGLSAGPLTGATTRVHRREILGLAGVEGNGQREFIRALGGAIPAGGSVRVGEVVVDLSDPRTARAGGIVLMPQERHIEGIAPALSVRENLSVAALGRVSRAGMVSAAAEREFAGAQVGTFGVKTATIETPLEHLSGGNQQKVVLGRSLLSEPRVLLCDEPTQGIDVGNRSDIYHRLRETADNGIPVVVSSSDNVELAGLCDRVLVFSHGRIVEELTGDALTEHTITEASLTAGRGEAPASPAAVAGGGRGSAFRRFIVGQQAPSLVLVLAAVVLATVSYSHSERFLSAFNIGSMLALLAPILFLAAGQLVVMLTGGIDLSVGPLAGTLVVVASFFVVEGYGWGWWVLGFVLMAALALVVGLLNGSMIRFARVSPVVATLITYTALQGLSLVLRDAPGGIIALDVVDVLNTRIGPIPVAVLVGAALLAGLEYLSRRSSLGLRLRGAGSNDSAAHYRGIPVGRVQLLAYIASSVLTAVGALLLMSQIGVGDPTAGLTYTLTSITAVVLGGASIFGGRGSFIGVLFGVLFLQLIENSTIFLGLSQAWQYLFVGVIALAATALYAQVQRRTAR
;
A
#
# COMPACT_ATOMS: atom_id res chain seq x y z
N MET A 1 43.41 -2.63 -14.05
CA MET A 1 42.05 -2.17 -14.45
C MET A 1 41.06 -2.93 -13.58
N SER A 2 40.65 -2.37 -12.44
CA SER A 2 39.66 -3.01 -11.55
C SER A 2 38.26 -2.69 -12.06
N THR A 3 37.71 -3.57 -12.89
CA THR A 3 36.37 -3.43 -13.50
C THR A 3 35.32 -4.22 -12.72
N GLY A 4 35.21 -3.97 -11.42
CA GLY A 4 34.15 -4.52 -10.58
C GLY A 4 33.46 -3.38 -9.83
N GLY A 5 32.15 -3.19 -10.00
CA GLY A 5 31.40 -2.13 -9.31
C GLY A 5 30.32 -1.42 -10.12
N LEU A 6 29.61 -0.48 -9.46
CA LEU A 6 28.57 0.37 -10.04
C LEU A 6 29.17 1.72 -10.46
N ALA A 7 28.83 2.20 -11.66
CA ALA A 7 29.15 3.55 -12.09
C ALA A 7 27.95 4.26 -12.74
N LEU A 8 27.62 5.42 -12.19
CA LEU A 8 26.68 6.41 -12.74
C LEU A 8 27.51 7.59 -13.23
N THR A 9 27.38 7.98 -14.50
CA THR A 9 28.17 9.07 -15.08
C THR A 9 27.27 10.14 -15.68
N GLY A 10 27.32 11.35 -15.13
CA GLY A 10 26.60 12.51 -15.66
C GLY A 10 25.08 12.33 -15.71
N VAL A 11 24.51 11.64 -14.72
CA VAL A 11 23.08 11.31 -14.68
C VAL A 11 22.26 12.55 -14.38
N THR A 12 21.33 12.86 -15.28
CA THR A 12 20.36 13.95 -15.12
C THR A 12 18.94 13.39 -15.16
N LYS A 13 18.09 13.87 -14.24
CA LYS A 13 16.67 13.54 -14.22
C LYS A 13 15.82 14.76 -13.91
N ARG A 14 14.86 15.02 -14.80
CA ARG A 14 13.92 16.14 -14.76
C ARG A 14 12.51 15.59 -14.60
N PHE A 15 11.77 16.16 -13.67
CA PHE A 15 10.33 16.00 -13.51
C PHE A 15 9.65 17.35 -13.82
N PRO A 16 8.33 17.38 -14.09
CA PRO A 16 7.63 18.64 -14.31
C PRO A 16 7.86 19.63 -13.14
N GLY A 17 8.54 20.74 -13.42
CA GLY A 17 8.83 21.80 -12.45
C GLY A 17 10.05 21.59 -11.53
N VAL A 18 10.77 20.46 -11.61
CA VAL A 18 11.95 20.21 -10.76
C VAL A 18 13.02 19.37 -11.48
N THR A 19 14.28 19.81 -11.40
CA THR A 19 15.44 18.98 -11.75
C THR A 19 15.86 18.20 -10.51
N ALA A 20 15.57 16.90 -10.48
CA ALA A 20 15.85 16.06 -9.31
C ALA A 20 17.32 15.60 -9.25
N LEU A 21 17.97 15.46 -10.41
CA LEU A 21 19.39 15.17 -10.54
C LEU A 21 19.96 16.03 -11.68
N ASP A 22 21.11 16.64 -11.46
CA ASP A 22 21.80 17.51 -12.40
C ASP A 22 23.26 17.06 -12.55
N SER A 23 23.52 16.30 -13.63
CA SER A 23 24.85 15.81 -14.00
C SER A 23 25.58 15.06 -12.88
N VAL A 24 24.87 14.21 -12.13
CA VAL A 24 25.41 13.48 -10.98
C VAL A 24 26.25 12.30 -11.43
N SER A 25 27.46 12.19 -10.87
CA SER A 25 28.32 11.01 -11.02
C SER A 25 28.54 10.35 -9.67
N PHE A 26 28.46 9.02 -9.64
CA PHE A 26 28.63 8.19 -8.44
C PHE A 26 29.27 6.85 -8.81
N THR A 27 30.23 6.38 -8.02
CA THR A 27 30.90 5.09 -8.26
C THR A 27 31.09 4.32 -6.97
N ALA A 28 30.74 3.04 -6.97
CA ALA A 28 30.99 2.12 -5.86
C ALA A 28 31.84 0.95 -6.36
N LYS A 29 32.99 0.70 -5.72
CA LYS A 29 33.95 -0.32 -6.17
C LYS A 29 33.61 -1.69 -5.58
N ALA A 30 33.99 -2.74 -6.29
CA ALA A 30 33.92 -4.10 -5.75
C ALA A 30 34.72 -4.20 -4.44
N GLY A 31 34.09 -4.80 -3.43
CA GLY A 31 34.63 -5.00 -2.08
C GLY A 31 34.71 -3.75 -1.21
N GLU A 32 33.97 -2.70 -1.57
CA GLU A 32 33.90 -1.44 -0.83
C GLU A 32 32.48 -1.21 -0.30
N ILE A 33 32.36 -0.64 0.90
CA ILE A 33 31.12 -0.09 1.44
C ILE A 33 31.12 1.43 1.22
N HIS A 34 30.36 1.89 0.22
CA HIS A 34 30.25 3.31 -0.12
C HIS A 34 28.94 3.90 0.40
N ALA A 35 29.02 4.85 1.33
CA ALA A 35 27.84 5.55 1.82
C ALA A 35 27.40 6.71 0.92
N LEU A 36 26.12 6.75 0.55
CA LEU A 36 25.49 7.90 -0.11
C LEU A 36 24.67 8.67 0.91
N ILE A 37 25.13 9.87 1.26
CA ILE A 37 24.55 10.70 2.30
C ILE A 37 23.93 11.95 1.66
N GLY A 38 22.88 12.48 2.26
CA GLY A 38 22.20 13.67 1.79
C GLY A 38 20.90 13.85 2.54
N GLY A 39 20.37 15.06 2.55
CA GLY A 39 19.08 15.31 3.18
C GLY A 39 17.89 14.86 2.32
N ASN A 40 16.67 15.11 2.80
CA ASN A 40 15.44 14.73 2.11
C ASN A 40 15.24 15.59 0.86
N GLY A 41 15.07 14.94 -0.30
CA GLY A 41 14.99 15.63 -1.59
C GLY A 41 16.34 15.97 -2.22
N ALA A 42 17.46 15.50 -1.65
CA ALA A 42 18.78 15.65 -2.26
C ALA A 42 18.94 14.95 -3.62
N GLY A 43 18.05 13.99 -3.93
CA GLY A 43 18.09 13.19 -5.16
C GLY A 43 18.50 11.73 -4.97
N LYS A 44 18.78 11.27 -3.73
CA LYS A 44 19.27 9.90 -3.43
C LYS A 44 18.34 8.83 -3.99
N SER A 45 17.06 8.86 -3.62
CA SER A 45 16.07 7.88 -4.07
C SER A 45 15.85 7.94 -5.59
N THR A 46 15.93 9.13 -6.20
CA THR A 46 15.90 9.28 -7.67
C THR A 46 17.10 8.60 -8.32
N LEU A 47 18.30 8.81 -7.77
CA LEU A 47 19.53 8.20 -8.26
C LEU A 47 19.46 6.68 -8.14
N MET A 48 18.92 6.16 -7.03
CA MET A 48 18.77 4.73 -6.80
C MET A 48 17.68 4.10 -7.64
N ALA A 49 16.54 4.78 -7.84
CA ALA A 49 15.51 4.30 -8.77
C ALA A 49 16.05 4.18 -10.20
N ILE A 50 16.96 5.08 -10.60
CA ILE A 50 17.69 4.97 -11.86
C ILE A 50 18.67 3.79 -11.81
N ALA A 51 19.47 3.68 -10.75
CA ALA A 51 20.44 2.59 -10.58
C ALA A 51 19.77 1.21 -10.63
N SER A 52 18.60 1.06 -10.01
CA SER A 52 17.80 -0.17 -9.99
C SER A 52 16.99 -0.40 -11.27
N GLY A 53 17.07 0.50 -12.26
CA GLY A 53 16.30 0.45 -13.50
C GLY A 53 14.79 0.66 -13.36
N ALA A 54 14.31 1.08 -12.18
CA ALA A 54 12.91 1.43 -11.96
C ALA A 54 12.54 2.78 -12.59
N LEU A 55 13.52 3.66 -12.77
CA LEU A 55 13.39 4.94 -13.46
C LEU A 55 14.42 5.04 -14.59
N VAL A 56 14.02 5.68 -15.70
CA VAL A 56 14.91 5.96 -16.82
C VAL A 56 15.48 7.37 -16.64
N ALA A 57 16.80 7.51 -16.66
CA ALA A 57 17.49 8.81 -16.69
C ALA A 57 17.20 9.54 -18.00
N ASP A 58 17.19 10.88 -17.97
CA ASP A 58 17.03 11.66 -19.20
C ASP A 58 18.37 11.82 -19.94
N GLU A 59 19.47 11.90 -19.18
CA GLU A 59 20.84 11.97 -19.69
C GLU A 59 21.79 11.16 -18.77
N GLY A 60 22.98 10.84 -19.29
CA GLY A 60 24.02 10.10 -18.57
C GLY A 60 24.04 8.60 -18.89
N THR A 61 24.99 7.89 -18.29
CA THR A 61 25.16 6.44 -18.48
C THR A 61 25.28 5.70 -17.15
N LEU A 62 24.91 4.42 -17.19
CA LEU A 62 24.87 3.54 -16.04
C LEU A 62 25.53 2.21 -16.40
N THR A 63 26.52 1.78 -15.62
CA THR A 63 27.20 0.49 -15.83
C THR A 63 27.37 -0.30 -14.53
N VAL A 64 27.33 -1.62 -14.64
CA VAL A 64 27.72 -2.58 -13.59
C VAL A 64 28.79 -3.49 -14.18
N ASP A 65 29.95 -3.56 -13.52
CA ASP A 65 31.15 -4.25 -14.02
C ASP A 65 31.53 -3.84 -15.46
N GLY A 66 31.30 -2.57 -15.80
CA GLY A 66 31.55 -2.03 -17.14
C GLY A 66 30.50 -2.40 -18.20
N ALA A 67 29.54 -3.26 -17.90
CA ALA A 67 28.41 -3.55 -18.79
C ALA A 67 27.31 -2.48 -18.62
N ALA A 68 26.80 -1.94 -19.73
CA ALA A 68 25.71 -0.97 -19.70
C ALA A 68 24.43 -1.58 -19.13
N ILE A 69 23.79 -0.86 -18.21
CA ILE A 69 22.52 -1.27 -17.64
C ILE A 69 21.38 -0.88 -18.59
N VAL A 70 20.47 -1.84 -18.83
CA VAL A 70 19.23 -1.57 -19.55
C VAL A 70 18.28 -0.81 -18.61
N SER A 71 18.07 0.47 -18.88
CA SER A 71 17.13 1.30 -18.12
C SER A 71 15.68 0.86 -18.35
N GLY A 72 14.85 0.96 -17.31
CA GLY A 72 13.40 0.67 -17.39
C GLY A 72 12.99 -0.79 -17.13
N SER A 73 13.90 -1.65 -16.64
CA SER A 73 13.57 -3.02 -16.22
C SER A 73 14.34 -3.42 -14.96
N PRO A 74 13.72 -3.35 -13.77
CA PRO A 74 14.33 -3.82 -12.52
C PRO A 74 14.78 -5.29 -12.58
N LEU A 75 14.06 -6.12 -13.32
CA LEU A 75 14.44 -7.52 -13.53
C LEU A 75 15.78 -7.64 -14.28
N ALA A 76 15.97 -6.87 -15.35
CA ALA A 76 17.18 -6.93 -16.16
C ALA A 76 18.40 -6.44 -15.37
N VAL A 77 18.24 -5.38 -14.58
CA VAL A 77 19.28 -4.88 -13.68
C VAL A 77 19.70 -5.93 -12.65
N ARG A 78 18.73 -6.64 -12.09
CA ARG A 78 18.99 -7.75 -11.15
C ARG A 78 19.68 -8.94 -11.81
N GLU A 79 19.31 -9.28 -13.04
CA GLU A 79 20.00 -10.31 -13.84
C GLU A 79 21.46 -9.92 -14.17
N GLN A 80 21.76 -8.63 -14.24
CA GLN A 80 23.13 -8.11 -14.40
C GLN A 80 23.93 -8.09 -13.09
N GLY A 81 23.31 -8.40 -11.95
CA GLY A 81 23.98 -8.57 -10.65
C GLY A 81 23.84 -7.38 -9.70
N LEU A 82 22.91 -6.44 -9.92
CA LEU A 82 22.60 -5.38 -8.96
C LEU A 82 21.30 -5.69 -8.23
N ALA A 83 21.37 -5.81 -6.91
CA ALA A 83 20.21 -5.94 -6.03
C ALA A 83 20.04 -4.70 -5.16
N ILE A 84 18.79 -4.42 -4.77
CA ILE A 84 18.45 -3.29 -3.91
C ILE A 84 17.46 -3.76 -2.84
N ALA A 85 17.66 -3.30 -1.62
CA ALA A 85 16.67 -3.31 -0.56
C ALA A 85 16.18 -1.88 -0.33
N TYR A 86 14.88 -1.65 -0.54
CA TYR A 86 14.27 -0.32 -0.44
C TYR A 86 13.95 0.06 1.01
N GLN A 87 13.90 1.37 1.30
CA GLN A 87 13.48 1.90 2.61
C GLN A 87 12.08 1.43 2.99
N HIS A 88 11.15 1.46 2.03
CA HIS A 88 9.82 0.88 2.18
C HIS A 88 9.83 -0.48 1.46
N PRO A 89 9.83 -1.62 2.18
CA PRO A 89 9.94 -2.94 1.57
C PRO A 89 8.94 -3.15 0.42
N ALA A 90 9.42 -3.60 -0.73
CA ALA A 90 8.59 -3.94 -1.89
C ALA A 90 7.88 -5.30 -1.70
N ILE A 91 7.23 -5.48 -0.57
CA ILE A 91 6.54 -6.71 -0.17
C ILE A 91 5.17 -6.78 -0.85
N LEU A 92 4.84 -7.97 -1.34
CA LEU A 92 3.54 -8.34 -1.89
C LEU A 92 2.74 -9.00 -0.76
N PRO A 93 1.86 -8.26 -0.05
CA PRO A 93 1.27 -8.70 1.21
C PRO A 93 0.36 -9.93 1.08
N ASP A 94 -0.23 -10.15 -0.09
CA ASP A 94 -1.14 -11.28 -0.34
C ASP A 94 -0.41 -12.59 -0.67
N LEU A 95 0.89 -12.49 -0.98
CA LEU A 95 1.76 -13.62 -1.22
C LEU A 95 2.44 -14.06 0.09
N THR A 96 2.85 -15.32 0.12
CA THR A 96 3.67 -15.83 1.23
C THR A 96 5.08 -15.22 1.21
N VAL A 97 5.79 -15.33 2.33
CA VAL A 97 7.19 -14.91 2.43
C VAL A 97 8.06 -15.65 1.41
N ALA A 98 7.89 -16.97 1.25
CA ALA A 98 8.61 -17.76 0.27
C ALA A 98 8.36 -17.27 -1.17
N GLU A 99 7.11 -16.96 -1.51
CA GLU A 99 6.73 -16.42 -2.82
C GLU A 99 7.34 -15.04 -3.08
N ASN A 100 7.41 -14.18 -2.05
CA ASN A 100 8.10 -12.89 -2.14
C ASN A 100 9.59 -13.07 -2.44
N LEU A 101 10.27 -13.97 -1.73
CA LEU A 101 11.69 -14.26 -1.96
C LEU A 101 11.95 -14.84 -3.35
N VAL A 102 11.09 -15.73 -3.85
CA VAL A 102 11.18 -16.27 -5.22
C VAL A 102 11.07 -15.15 -6.27
N LEU A 103 10.22 -14.14 -6.02
CA LEU A 103 10.10 -12.96 -6.89
C LEU A 103 11.26 -11.96 -6.69
N ALA A 104 11.94 -12.00 -5.55
CA ALA A 104 13.10 -11.19 -5.23
C ALA A 104 14.38 -11.63 -5.96
N VAL A 105 14.43 -12.84 -6.53
CA VAL A 105 15.61 -13.36 -7.24
C VAL A 105 15.40 -13.47 -8.77
N PRO A 106 16.49 -13.36 -9.56
CA PRO A 106 16.47 -13.62 -11.00
C PRO A 106 15.92 -15.01 -11.37
N PRO A 107 15.23 -15.16 -12.51
CA PRO A 107 14.70 -16.44 -12.99
C PRO A 107 15.70 -17.60 -12.95
N ALA A 108 16.97 -17.34 -13.27
CA ALA A 108 18.03 -18.36 -13.26
C ALA A 108 18.38 -18.89 -11.86
N LEU A 109 18.09 -18.12 -10.81
CA LEU A 109 18.36 -18.47 -9.40
C LEU A 109 17.10 -18.90 -8.64
N ARG A 110 15.93 -18.88 -9.29
CA ARG A 110 14.69 -19.27 -8.63
C ARG A 110 14.72 -20.75 -8.29
N PRO A 111 14.31 -21.13 -7.07
CA PRO A 111 14.09 -22.54 -6.78
C PRO A 111 12.90 -23.05 -7.59
N ASP A 112 12.79 -24.37 -7.69
CA ASP A 112 11.50 -24.98 -8.02
C ASP A 112 10.47 -24.54 -6.95
N LEU A 113 9.26 -24.20 -7.38
CA LEU A 113 8.19 -23.76 -6.49
C LEU A 113 7.83 -24.83 -5.46
N ALA A 114 8.05 -26.12 -5.76
CA ALA A 114 7.90 -27.20 -4.79
C ALA A 114 8.92 -27.13 -3.64
N ALA A 115 10.12 -26.60 -3.91
CA ALA A 115 11.21 -26.42 -2.94
C ALA A 115 11.30 -24.99 -2.38
N ALA A 116 10.44 -24.07 -2.82
CA ALA A 116 10.49 -22.66 -2.45
C ALA A 116 10.44 -22.43 -0.93
N HIS A 117 9.69 -23.25 -0.19
CA HIS A 117 9.62 -23.15 1.27
C HIS A 117 10.98 -23.42 1.91
N SER A 118 11.56 -24.60 1.71
CA SER A 118 12.84 -24.96 2.35
C SER A 118 14.01 -24.10 1.85
N TRP A 119 13.94 -23.63 0.60
CA TRP A 119 14.88 -22.64 0.07
C TRP A 119 14.75 -21.29 0.80
N ALA A 120 13.53 -20.81 1.03
CA ALA A 120 13.27 -19.57 1.74
C ALA A 120 13.75 -19.62 3.21
N GLU A 121 13.59 -20.75 3.91
CA GLU A 121 14.14 -20.93 5.27
C GLU A 121 15.65 -20.68 5.29
N ARG A 122 16.38 -21.23 4.31
CA ARG A 122 17.84 -21.02 4.20
C ARG A 122 18.19 -19.58 3.81
N ALA A 123 17.40 -18.95 2.96
CA ALA A 123 17.62 -17.56 2.54
C ALA A 123 17.39 -16.57 3.69
N LEU A 124 16.50 -16.88 4.64
CA LEU A 124 16.17 -16.04 5.80
C LEU A 124 17.13 -16.23 6.98
N ALA A 125 17.75 -17.42 7.09
CA ALA A 125 18.64 -17.78 8.21
C ALA A 125 19.71 -16.73 8.57
N PRO A 126 20.37 -16.03 7.61
CA PRO A 126 21.43 -15.07 7.94
C PRO A 126 20.99 -13.89 8.82
N MET A 127 19.72 -13.50 8.79
CA MET A 127 19.20 -12.40 9.61
C MET A 127 18.95 -12.79 11.07
N GLY A 128 18.98 -14.09 11.40
CA GLY A 128 18.76 -14.57 12.77
C GLY A 128 17.32 -14.39 13.30
N MET A 129 16.38 -13.96 12.45
CA MET A 129 14.97 -13.75 12.81
C MET A 129 14.13 -15.00 12.55
N THR A 130 13.14 -15.25 13.42
CA THR A 130 12.20 -16.38 13.25
C THR A 130 11.04 -15.97 12.36
N ILE A 131 11.20 -16.14 11.04
CA ILE A 131 10.18 -15.78 10.03
C ILE A 131 9.67 -17.05 9.35
N ASP A 132 8.37 -17.33 9.45
CA ASP A 132 7.72 -18.49 8.79
C ASP A 132 7.58 -18.23 7.28
N PRO A 133 8.24 -19.00 6.39
CA PRO A 133 8.15 -18.78 4.94
C PRO A 133 6.75 -19.02 4.36
N ALA A 134 5.90 -19.77 5.04
CA ALA A 134 4.52 -20.03 4.62
C ALA A 134 3.53 -18.96 5.11
N ALA A 135 3.97 -18.02 5.97
CA ALA A 135 3.12 -16.92 6.42
C ALA A 135 2.82 -15.95 5.26
N PRO A 136 1.60 -15.39 5.19
CA PRO A 136 1.33 -14.24 4.32
C PRO A 136 2.25 -13.08 4.70
N ALA A 137 2.92 -12.47 3.73
CA ALA A 137 3.88 -11.40 4.02
C ALA A 137 3.18 -10.14 4.61
N GLY A 138 1.88 -9.99 4.39
CA GLY A 138 1.06 -8.94 5.00
C GLY A 138 0.95 -9.04 6.52
N SER A 139 1.10 -10.23 7.13
CA SER A 139 1.03 -10.41 8.59
C SER A 139 2.34 -10.14 9.33
N LEU A 140 3.41 -9.82 8.60
CA LEU A 140 4.72 -9.53 9.18
C LEU A 140 4.78 -8.12 9.79
N GLY A 141 5.54 -7.98 10.88
CA GLY A 141 5.97 -6.70 11.44
C GLY A 141 6.91 -5.95 10.49
N LEU A 142 7.19 -4.68 10.79
CA LEU A 142 8.03 -3.84 9.92
C LEU A 142 9.47 -4.37 9.82
N ALA A 143 10.09 -4.73 10.95
CA ALA A 143 11.42 -5.33 11.00
C ALA A 143 11.50 -6.63 10.17
N GLU A 144 10.52 -7.52 10.33
CA GLU A 144 10.46 -8.77 9.57
C GLU A 144 10.32 -8.53 8.06
N LYS A 145 9.50 -7.55 7.65
CA LYS A 145 9.37 -7.15 6.23
C LYS A 145 10.71 -6.64 5.67
N GLN A 146 11.43 -5.84 6.45
CA GLN A 146 12.76 -5.34 6.08
C GLN A 146 13.77 -6.49 5.95
N ALA A 147 13.75 -7.45 6.87
CA ALA A 147 14.60 -8.63 6.82
C ALA A 147 14.31 -9.49 5.58
N VAL A 148 13.04 -9.73 5.25
CA VAL A 148 12.65 -10.45 4.02
C VAL A 148 13.15 -9.73 2.77
N GLU A 149 13.08 -8.40 2.73
CA GLU A 149 13.58 -7.59 1.61
C GLU A 149 15.10 -7.75 1.44
N ILE A 150 15.85 -7.57 2.53
CA ILE A 150 17.31 -7.72 2.55
C ILE A 150 17.70 -9.14 2.16
N CYS A 151 17.12 -10.16 2.78
CA CYS A 151 17.36 -11.57 2.43
C CYS A 151 17.04 -11.87 0.97
N GLY A 152 15.98 -11.29 0.41
CA GLY A 152 15.64 -11.41 -1.01
C GLY A 152 16.71 -10.80 -1.92
N ALA A 153 17.24 -9.63 -1.55
CA ALA A 153 18.34 -8.98 -2.27
C ALA A 153 19.64 -9.80 -2.18
N LEU A 154 19.96 -10.37 -1.00
CA LEU A 154 21.12 -11.24 -0.80
C LEU A 154 21.01 -12.56 -1.58
N ALA A 155 19.82 -13.17 -1.58
CA ALA A 155 19.55 -14.42 -2.30
C ALA A 155 19.67 -14.27 -3.83
N ALA A 156 19.67 -13.04 -4.36
CA ALA A 156 19.93 -12.76 -5.76
C ALA A 156 21.42 -12.89 -6.13
N ASN A 157 22.31 -13.19 -5.17
CA ASN A 157 23.76 -13.27 -5.33
C ASN A 157 24.34 -12.02 -6.03
N PRO A 158 24.13 -10.82 -5.45
CA PRO A 158 24.49 -9.58 -6.10
C PRO A 158 26.01 -9.35 -6.16
N ARG A 159 26.46 -8.69 -7.22
CA ARG A 159 27.78 -8.06 -7.32
C ARG A 159 27.77 -6.63 -6.80
N VAL A 160 26.60 -5.98 -6.89
CA VAL A 160 26.33 -4.67 -6.31
C VAL A 160 25.08 -4.79 -5.44
N LEU A 161 25.18 -4.45 -4.16
CA LEU A 161 24.06 -4.41 -3.23
C LEU A 161 23.81 -2.97 -2.80
N ILE A 162 22.59 -2.48 -3.02
CA ILE A 162 22.14 -1.18 -2.54
C ILE A 162 21.22 -1.40 -1.33
N LEU A 163 21.51 -0.72 -0.22
CA LEU A 163 20.69 -0.76 0.99
C LEU A 163 20.22 0.66 1.30
N ASP A 164 18.91 0.90 1.15
CA ASP A 164 18.29 2.20 1.37
C ASP A 164 17.64 2.28 2.75
N GLU A 165 18.27 3.01 3.67
CA GLU A 165 17.88 3.19 5.08
C GLU A 165 17.52 1.87 5.80
N PRO A 166 18.38 0.83 5.75
CA PRO A 166 17.97 -0.52 6.10
C PRO A 166 17.79 -0.77 7.60
N THR A 167 18.24 0.14 8.48
CA THR A 167 18.29 -0.05 9.94
C THR A 167 17.15 0.60 10.70
N GLU A 168 16.35 1.45 10.07
CA GLU A 168 15.27 2.20 10.73
C GLU A 168 14.29 1.32 11.54
N PRO A 169 13.85 0.14 11.06
CA PRO A 169 12.91 -0.68 11.81
C PRO A 169 13.56 -1.68 12.77
N PHE A 170 14.89 -1.76 12.83
CA PHE A 170 15.61 -2.80 13.57
C PHE A 170 16.03 -2.37 14.97
N ALA A 171 16.03 -3.33 15.91
CA ALA A 171 16.68 -3.18 17.20
C ALA A 171 18.22 -3.17 17.06
N ALA A 172 18.93 -2.79 18.12
CA ALA A 172 20.40 -2.74 18.12
C ALA A 172 21.06 -4.08 17.73
N THR A 173 20.56 -5.19 18.26
CA THR A 173 21.08 -6.54 17.96
C THR A 173 20.88 -6.96 16.50
N GLU A 174 19.76 -6.56 15.92
CA GLU A 174 19.43 -6.83 14.51
C GLU A 174 20.29 -5.95 13.59
N THR A 175 20.52 -4.70 13.98
CA THR A 175 21.44 -3.78 13.30
C THR A 175 22.87 -4.31 13.28
N GLU A 176 23.38 -4.81 14.41
CA GLU A 176 24.72 -5.43 14.48
C GLU A 176 24.83 -6.66 13.58
N THR A 177 23.78 -7.49 13.54
CA THR A 177 23.72 -8.66 12.65
C THR A 177 23.81 -8.25 11.19
N LEU A 178 23.02 -7.24 10.77
CA LEU A 178 23.06 -6.69 9.42
C LEU A 178 24.45 -6.12 9.09
N PHE A 179 25.08 -5.41 10.02
CA PHE A 179 26.42 -4.85 9.82
C PHE A 179 27.47 -5.95 9.59
N GLY A 180 27.38 -7.06 10.33
CA GLY A 180 28.22 -8.24 10.11
C GLY A 180 28.04 -8.83 8.72
N LEU A 181 26.79 -8.94 8.23
CA LEU A 181 26.49 -9.42 6.88
C LEU A 181 27.05 -8.48 5.80
N ILE A 182 26.86 -7.17 5.96
CA ILE A 182 27.36 -6.16 5.02
C ILE A 182 28.89 -6.25 4.88
N ARG A 183 29.61 -6.32 6.00
CA ARG A 183 31.08 -6.45 5.99
C ARG A 183 31.53 -7.74 5.33
N SER A 184 30.91 -8.87 5.66
CA SER A 184 31.23 -10.16 5.05
C SER A 184 31.02 -10.17 3.53
N LEU A 185 29.98 -9.47 3.03
CA LEU A 185 29.71 -9.33 1.60
C LEU A 185 30.77 -8.47 0.91
N ALA A 186 31.12 -7.32 1.50
CA ALA A 186 32.20 -6.49 0.99
C ALA A 186 33.54 -7.24 0.96
N GLU A 187 33.90 -7.96 2.01
CA GLU A 187 35.09 -8.81 2.05
C GLU A 187 35.10 -9.89 0.95
N SER A 188 33.92 -10.38 0.54
CA SER A 188 33.77 -11.33 -0.57
C SER A 188 33.83 -10.69 -1.96
N GLY A 189 34.00 -9.37 -2.05
CA GLY A 189 34.15 -8.63 -3.31
C GLY A 189 32.88 -7.97 -3.83
N VAL A 190 31.78 -7.96 -3.07
CA VAL A 190 30.54 -7.26 -3.45
C VAL A 190 30.71 -5.76 -3.24
N ALA A 191 30.27 -4.93 -4.18
CA ALA A 191 30.17 -3.49 -3.98
C ALA A 191 28.91 -3.18 -3.17
N VAL A 192 29.03 -2.55 -2.00
CA VAL A 192 27.87 -2.20 -1.18
C VAL A 192 27.65 -0.68 -1.22
N VAL A 193 26.46 -0.25 -1.61
CA VAL A 193 26.02 1.13 -1.49
C VAL A 193 25.09 1.23 -0.29
N TYR A 194 25.51 1.97 0.73
CA TYR A 194 24.74 2.15 1.96
C TYR A 194 24.15 3.56 2.00
N ILE A 195 22.83 3.68 2.11
CA ILE A 195 22.16 4.98 2.13
C ILE A 195 21.54 5.13 3.50
N SER A 196 21.91 6.19 4.20
CA SER A 196 21.38 6.46 5.53
C SER A 196 21.54 7.94 5.86
N HIS A 197 20.58 8.44 6.63
CA HIS A 197 20.70 9.71 7.32
C HIS A 197 21.21 9.54 8.77
N ARG A 198 21.33 8.28 9.26
CA ARG A 198 21.93 7.96 10.56
C ARG A 198 23.45 7.97 10.44
N LEU A 199 24.06 9.12 10.72
CA LEU A 199 25.51 9.30 10.61
C LEU A 199 26.31 8.29 11.45
N PRO A 200 25.91 7.90 12.68
CA PRO A 200 26.63 6.87 13.44
C PRO A 200 26.78 5.54 12.68
N ASP A 201 25.72 5.09 11.99
CA ASP A 201 25.76 3.87 11.17
C ASP A 201 26.74 4.02 10.01
N VAL A 202 26.72 5.18 9.35
CA VAL A 202 27.57 5.49 8.20
C VAL A 202 29.04 5.52 8.60
N PHE A 203 29.39 6.21 9.71
CA PHE A 203 30.75 6.25 10.23
C PHE A 203 31.25 4.89 10.74
N ALA A 204 30.35 4.02 11.20
CA ALA A 204 30.70 2.67 11.66
C ALA A 204 30.93 1.65 10.54
N LEU A 205 30.44 1.92 9.32
CA LEU A 205 30.44 0.96 8.22
C LEU A 205 31.25 1.39 6.99
N ALA A 206 31.18 2.66 6.60
CA ALA A 206 31.55 3.08 5.25
C ALA A 206 33.06 3.28 5.10
N ASP A 207 33.62 2.77 4.01
CA ASP A 207 34.99 3.03 3.56
C ASP A 207 35.10 4.39 2.84
N ARG A 208 34.02 4.78 2.16
CA ARG A 208 33.93 6.03 1.38
C ARG A 208 32.53 6.62 1.47
N MET A 209 32.45 7.95 1.39
CA MET A 209 31.21 8.70 1.57
C MET A 209 31.05 9.71 0.44
N THR A 210 29.85 9.80 -0.14
CA THR A 210 29.48 10.87 -1.08
C THR A 210 28.30 11.64 -0.53
N VAL A 211 28.42 12.98 -0.49
CA VAL A 211 27.34 13.86 -0.06
C VAL A 211 26.61 14.41 -1.29
N LEU A 212 25.31 14.14 -1.37
CA LEU A 212 24.41 14.65 -2.40
C LEU A 212 23.51 15.74 -1.81
N ARG A 213 23.32 16.84 -2.55
CA ARG A 213 22.42 17.93 -2.16
C ARG A 213 21.92 18.70 -3.39
N ASP A 214 20.62 19.02 -3.41
CA ASP A 214 19.95 19.72 -4.51
C ASP A 214 20.19 19.06 -5.88
N GLY A 215 20.21 17.73 -5.92
CA GLY A 215 20.46 16.96 -7.14
C GLY A 215 21.89 17.05 -7.66
N ARG A 216 22.86 17.46 -6.83
CA ARG A 216 24.29 17.58 -7.21
C ARG A 216 25.20 16.94 -6.16
N THR A 217 26.32 16.38 -6.62
CA THR A 217 27.39 15.90 -5.74
C THR A 217 28.10 17.10 -5.10
N ARG A 218 28.19 17.13 -3.77
CA ARG A 218 28.85 18.20 -3.01
C ARG A 218 30.25 17.84 -2.54
N GLY A 219 30.54 16.56 -2.40
CA GLY A 219 31.86 16.08 -2.01
C GLY A 219 31.89 14.57 -1.94
N GLU A 220 33.11 14.04 -2.00
CA GLU A 220 33.43 12.62 -1.83
C GLU A 220 34.64 12.53 -0.90
N PHE A 221 34.57 11.64 0.09
CA PHE A 221 35.50 11.57 1.20
C PHE A 221 35.81 10.10 1.53
N ALA A 222 37.06 9.79 1.87
CA ALA A 222 37.39 8.52 2.49
C ALA A 222 37.00 8.50 3.98
N ALA A 223 36.85 7.30 4.54
CA ALA A 223 36.63 7.13 5.97
C ALA A 223 37.70 7.86 6.79
N GLY A 224 37.28 8.73 7.71
CA GLY A 224 38.16 9.51 8.57
C GLY A 224 38.67 10.84 8.01
N GLU A 225 38.39 11.19 6.74
CA GLU A 225 38.76 12.50 6.17
C GLU A 225 37.81 13.64 6.56
N VAL A 226 36.62 13.30 7.05
CA VAL A 226 35.55 14.25 7.34
C VAL A 226 34.93 13.93 8.69
N THR A 227 34.55 14.98 9.43
CA THR A 227 33.84 14.87 10.70
C THR A 227 32.32 14.89 10.50
N GLU A 228 31.59 14.38 11.48
CA GLU A 228 30.12 14.41 11.47
C GLU A 228 29.57 15.83 11.25
N ARG A 229 30.16 16.82 11.94
CA ARG A 229 29.75 18.23 11.84
C ARG A 229 29.96 18.82 10.45
N GLU A 230 31.02 18.42 9.76
CA GLU A 230 31.29 18.84 8.37
C GLU A 230 30.31 18.20 7.39
N ILE A 231 29.97 16.92 7.56
CA ILE A 231 28.93 16.25 6.75
C ILE A 231 27.58 16.96 6.94
N VAL A 232 27.17 17.25 8.18
CA VAL A 232 25.92 17.99 8.46
C VAL A 232 25.94 19.37 7.77
N THR A 233 27.08 20.05 7.80
CA THR A 233 27.24 21.36 7.12
C THR A 233 27.11 21.23 5.60
N LEU A 234 27.66 20.18 4.99
CA LEU A 234 27.54 19.93 3.55
C LEU A 234 26.09 19.59 3.14
N ILE A 235 25.36 18.87 3.99
CA ILE A 235 23.94 18.54 3.79
C ILE A 235 23.07 19.78 3.94
N ALA A 236 23.23 20.54 5.02
CA ALA A 236 22.41 21.71 5.34
C ALA A 236 22.76 22.94 4.49
N GLY A 237 24.03 23.07 4.09
CA GLY A 237 24.56 24.22 3.37
C GLY A 237 24.90 25.44 4.19
N ARG A 238 24.87 25.32 5.51
CA ARG A 238 25.09 26.39 6.50
C ARG A 238 25.53 25.76 7.82
N THR A 239 26.16 26.56 8.68
CA THR A 239 26.56 26.13 10.02
C THR A 239 25.34 25.91 10.92
N ILE A 240 25.45 24.99 11.88
CA ILE A 240 24.36 24.62 12.81
C ILE A 240 23.86 25.85 13.60
N ASP A 241 24.77 26.72 14.03
CA ASP A 241 24.43 27.93 14.80
C ASP A 241 23.59 28.94 14.01
N ALA A 242 23.61 28.87 12.67
CA ALA A 242 22.80 29.71 11.79
C ALA A 242 21.40 29.11 11.50
N LEU A 243 21.04 27.96 12.11
CA LEU A 243 19.75 27.32 11.90
C LEU A 243 18.64 27.91 12.80
N PHE A 244 19.00 28.33 14.02
CA PHE A 244 18.03 28.73 15.04
C PHE A 244 17.83 30.24 15.09
N PRO A 245 16.57 30.73 15.20
CA PRO A 245 16.31 32.14 15.48
C PRO A 245 16.77 32.54 16.89
N PRO A 246 16.99 33.84 17.14
CA PRO A 246 17.17 34.32 18.51
C PRO A 246 15.93 34.02 19.36
N ARG A 247 16.15 33.69 20.64
CA ARG A 247 15.09 33.51 21.65
C ARG A 247 14.36 34.83 21.92
N ALA A 248 13.20 34.76 22.58
CA ALA A 248 12.39 35.94 22.85
C ALA A 248 13.15 36.95 23.72
N ALA A 249 13.07 38.23 23.36
CA ALA A 249 13.66 39.31 24.17
C ALA A 249 12.88 39.55 25.48
N ASP A 250 11.56 39.30 25.44
CA ASP A 250 10.61 39.52 26.52
C ASP A 250 9.47 38.50 26.47
N ILE A 251 9.23 37.82 27.60
CA ILE A 251 8.12 36.90 27.81
C ILE A 251 6.93 37.68 28.39
N GLY A 252 5.73 37.47 27.84
CA GLY A 252 4.51 38.19 28.23
C GLY A 252 3.69 37.53 29.33
N ASP A 253 2.42 37.96 29.44
CA ASP A 253 1.46 37.41 30.40
C ASP A 253 1.12 35.94 30.14
N VAL A 254 0.57 35.27 31.15
CA VAL A 254 0.11 33.87 31.05
C VAL A 254 -1.01 33.77 30.00
N ALA A 255 -0.81 32.91 29.01
CA ALA A 255 -1.76 32.65 27.92
C ALA A 255 -2.47 31.31 28.08
N LEU A 256 -1.80 30.32 28.66
CA LEU A 256 -2.32 28.98 28.93
C LEU A 256 -2.01 28.60 30.39
N ASP A 257 -3.02 28.26 31.18
CA ASP A 257 -2.88 27.77 32.55
C ASP A 257 -3.36 26.31 32.60
N ILE A 258 -2.48 25.40 33.03
CA ILE A 258 -2.71 23.95 33.07
C ILE A 258 -2.59 23.51 34.52
N ASP A 259 -3.65 22.93 35.06
CA ASP A 259 -3.73 22.48 36.45
C ASP A 259 -4.14 21.01 36.52
N GLY A 260 -3.21 20.17 37.02
CA GLY A 260 -3.44 18.74 37.26
C GLY A 260 -3.70 17.87 36.03
N LEU A 261 -3.15 18.22 34.85
CA LEU A 261 -3.38 17.50 33.60
C LEU A 261 -2.90 16.04 33.71
N SER A 262 -3.80 15.09 33.45
CA SER A 262 -3.51 13.65 33.54
C SER A 262 -4.10 12.92 32.34
N ALA A 263 -3.31 12.09 31.68
CA ALA A 263 -3.72 11.31 30.51
C ALA A 263 -2.78 10.11 30.31
N GLY A 264 -3.32 8.89 30.30
CA GLY A 264 -2.49 7.68 30.20
C GLY A 264 -1.41 7.62 31.30
N PRO A 265 -0.11 7.44 30.96
CA PRO A 265 0.98 7.51 31.95
C PRO A 265 1.22 8.89 32.57
N LEU A 266 0.74 9.99 31.98
CA LEU A 266 0.91 11.35 32.54
C LEU A 266 0.06 11.55 33.80
N THR A 267 0.69 12.05 34.87
CA THR A 267 0.04 12.26 36.18
C THR A 267 0.22 13.68 36.70
N GLY A 268 -0.88 14.44 36.78
CA GLY A 268 -0.97 15.69 37.53
C GLY A 268 -0.09 16.84 37.05
N ALA A 269 0.22 16.93 35.76
CA ALA A 269 1.09 17.96 35.21
C ALA A 269 0.46 19.36 35.36
N THR A 270 1.18 20.26 36.00
CA THR A 270 0.75 21.63 36.29
C THR A 270 1.81 22.60 35.79
N THR A 271 1.44 23.51 34.89
CA THR A 271 2.36 24.50 34.31
C THR A 271 1.59 25.65 33.67
N ARG A 272 2.29 26.74 33.35
CA ARG A 272 1.75 27.91 32.66
C ARG A 272 2.58 28.20 31.44
N VAL A 273 1.94 28.56 30.32
CA VAL A 273 2.62 29.00 29.10
C VAL A 273 2.27 30.46 28.84
N HIS A 274 3.29 31.26 28.57
CA HIS A 274 3.23 32.70 28.46
C HIS A 274 3.16 33.15 27.00
N ARG A 275 2.58 34.33 26.74
CA ARG A 275 2.64 34.94 25.41
C ARG A 275 4.10 35.15 25.01
N ARG A 276 4.41 34.95 23.72
CA ARG A 276 5.77 35.02 23.15
C ARG A 276 6.72 33.89 23.55
N GLU A 277 6.25 32.92 24.33
CA GLU A 277 7.03 31.76 24.74
C GLU A 277 6.91 30.59 23.72
N ILE A 278 8.04 29.95 23.43
CA ILE A 278 8.09 28.55 22.98
C ILE A 278 8.50 27.70 24.18
N LEU A 279 7.57 26.85 24.64
CA LEU A 279 7.79 25.86 25.68
C LEU A 279 8.13 24.50 25.05
N GLY A 280 9.29 23.94 25.38
CA GLY A 280 9.69 22.60 24.94
C GLY A 280 9.32 21.50 25.93
N LEU A 281 9.08 20.29 25.43
CA LEU A 281 8.82 19.08 26.22
C LEU A 281 9.93 18.06 25.93
N ALA A 282 10.70 17.68 26.95
CA ALA A 282 11.82 16.74 26.84
C ALA A 282 11.64 15.50 27.73
N GLY A 283 12.44 14.47 27.49
CA GLY A 283 12.58 13.28 28.34
C GLY A 283 12.71 12.00 27.51
N VAL A 284 12.94 10.86 28.16
CA VAL A 284 12.98 9.56 27.47
C VAL A 284 11.62 9.24 26.86
N GLU A 285 11.62 8.59 25.70
CA GLU A 285 10.41 8.17 25.00
C GLU A 285 9.48 7.38 25.93
N GLY A 286 8.18 7.73 25.94
CA GLY A 286 7.18 7.10 26.80
C GLY A 286 7.05 7.71 28.21
N ASN A 287 7.77 8.80 28.52
CA ASN A 287 7.69 9.45 29.84
C ASN A 287 6.55 10.48 30.00
N GLY A 288 5.66 10.64 29.02
CA GLY A 288 4.45 11.46 29.14
C GLY A 288 4.42 12.73 28.29
N GLN A 289 5.45 13.04 27.50
CA GLN A 289 5.50 14.23 26.64
C GLN A 289 4.41 14.16 25.56
N ARG A 290 4.30 13.00 24.90
CA ARG A 290 3.31 12.71 23.87
C ARG A 290 1.89 12.79 24.44
N GLU A 291 1.67 12.21 25.62
CA GLU A 291 0.41 12.28 26.32
C GLU A 291 0.04 13.73 26.68
N PHE A 292 0.99 14.52 27.17
CA PHE A 292 0.78 15.92 27.52
C PHE A 292 0.30 16.73 26.32
N ILE A 293 1.03 16.67 25.19
CA ILE A 293 0.70 17.47 24.01
C ILE A 293 -0.59 17.00 23.34
N ARG A 294 -0.83 15.67 23.26
CA ARG A 294 -2.05 15.12 22.65
C ARG A 294 -3.29 15.35 23.52
N ALA A 295 -3.15 15.30 24.84
CA ALA A 295 -4.23 15.61 25.78
C ALA A 295 -4.68 17.07 25.64
N LEU A 296 -3.73 18.01 25.60
CA LEU A 296 -4.03 19.43 25.38
C LEU A 296 -4.70 19.69 24.02
N GLY A 297 -4.38 18.90 23.00
CA GLY A 297 -5.04 18.96 21.69
C GLY A 297 -6.42 18.29 21.62
N GLY A 298 -6.91 17.68 22.70
CA GLY A 298 -8.15 16.89 22.73
C GLY A 298 -8.07 15.59 21.92
N ALA A 299 -6.88 15.14 21.55
CA ALA A 299 -6.68 13.93 20.73
C ALA A 299 -6.75 12.63 21.54
N ILE A 300 -6.60 12.72 22.87
CA ILE A 300 -6.79 11.62 23.82
C ILE A 300 -7.57 12.12 25.04
N PRO A 301 -8.33 11.25 25.74
CA PRO A 301 -9.04 11.64 26.96
C PRO A 301 -8.08 12.13 28.05
N ALA A 302 -8.44 13.24 28.70
CA ALA A 302 -7.64 13.86 29.74
C ALA A 302 -8.49 14.31 30.94
N GLY A 303 -7.89 14.29 32.13
CA GLY A 303 -8.42 14.94 33.34
C GLY A 303 -7.59 16.17 33.70
N GLY A 304 -8.06 16.96 34.67
CA GLY A 304 -7.46 18.24 35.06
C GLY A 304 -8.25 19.43 34.52
N SER A 305 -7.71 20.65 34.64
CA SER A 305 -8.33 21.86 34.09
C SER A 305 -7.34 22.68 33.27
N VAL A 306 -7.80 23.18 32.12
CA VAL A 306 -6.99 23.98 31.20
C VAL A 306 -7.73 25.26 30.85
N ARG A 307 -7.06 26.41 30.98
CA ARG A 307 -7.61 27.73 30.64
C ARG A 307 -6.74 28.44 29.62
N VAL A 308 -7.37 28.99 28.59
CA VAL A 308 -6.74 29.90 27.62
C VAL A 308 -7.23 31.32 27.93
N GLY A 309 -6.36 32.13 28.52
CA GLY A 309 -6.77 33.37 29.20
C GLY A 309 -7.78 33.06 30.31
N GLU A 310 -8.96 33.66 30.24
CA GLU A 310 -10.05 33.44 31.21
C GLU A 310 -10.99 32.27 30.84
N VAL A 311 -10.81 31.66 29.67
CA VAL A 311 -11.74 30.65 29.14
C VAL A 311 -11.28 29.25 29.52
N VAL A 312 -12.11 28.50 30.26
CA VAL A 312 -11.92 27.05 30.49
C VAL A 312 -12.16 26.30 29.17
N VAL A 313 -11.22 25.48 28.76
CA VAL A 313 -11.27 24.73 27.50
C VAL A 313 -11.68 23.28 27.76
N ASP A 314 -12.63 22.79 26.97
CA ASP A 314 -13.01 21.38 26.96
C ASP A 314 -12.09 20.58 26.03
N LEU A 315 -11.40 19.59 26.61
CA LEU A 315 -10.45 18.71 25.93
C LEU A 315 -11.04 17.35 25.56
N SER A 316 -12.37 17.20 25.56
CA SER A 316 -13.05 15.94 25.27
C SER A 316 -12.88 15.45 23.82
N ASP A 317 -12.77 16.38 22.87
CA ASP A 317 -12.38 16.07 21.49
C ASP A 317 -11.63 17.22 20.80
N PRO A 318 -10.93 16.98 19.67
CA PRO A 318 -10.11 18.02 19.04
C PRO A 318 -10.91 19.24 18.55
N ARG A 319 -12.22 19.09 18.28
CA ARG A 319 -13.06 20.22 17.85
C ARG A 319 -13.35 21.18 18.98
N THR A 320 -13.58 20.69 20.20
CA THR A 320 -13.80 21.53 21.38
C THR A 320 -12.50 22.21 21.82
N ALA A 321 -11.37 21.50 21.77
CA ALA A 321 -10.06 22.09 22.04
C ALA A 321 -9.74 23.23 21.05
N ARG A 322 -10.00 23.00 19.77
CA ARG A 322 -9.86 24.02 18.71
C ARG A 322 -10.80 25.20 18.91
N ALA A 323 -12.06 24.98 19.28
CA ALA A 323 -12.99 26.07 19.60
C ALA A 323 -12.52 26.89 20.82
N GLY A 324 -11.84 26.24 21.77
CA GLY A 324 -11.12 26.88 22.87
C GLY A 324 -9.83 27.59 22.45
N GLY A 325 -9.43 27.51 21.19
CA GLY A 325 -8.26 28.18 20.61
C GLY A 325 -6.96 27.39 20.73
N ILE A 326 -7.00 26.10 21.09
CA ILE A 326 -5.83 25.23 21.10
C ILE A 326 -5.79 24.41 19.81
N VAL A 327 -4.72 24.52 19.02
CA VAL A 327 -4.58 23.77 17.76
C VAL A 327 -3.36 22.87 17.83
N LEU A 328 -3.57 21.58 17.56
CA LEU A 328 -2.51 20.58 17.47
C LEU A 328 -2.04 20.39 16.04
N MET A 329 -0.74 20.59 15.83
CA MET A 329 0.02 20.10 14.70
C MET A 329 0.58 18.72 15.06
N PRO A 330 0.08 17.63 14.45
CA PRO A 330 0.39 16.26 14.87
C PRO A 330 1.74 15.76 14.32
N GLN A 331 2.35 14.82 15.05
CA GLN A 331 3.55 14.08 14.65
C GLN A 331 3.33 13.32 13.33
N GLU A 332 2.32 12.44 13.28
CA GLU A 332 2.07 11.57 12.13
C GLU A 332 1.30 12.28 11.01
N ARG A 333 2.00 13.14 10.26
CA ARG A 333 1.36 13.93 9.20
C ARG A 333 0.58 13.10 8.17
N HIS A 334 1.07 11.94 7.76
CA HIS A 334 0.43 11.13 6.71
C HIS A 334 -0.90 10.50 7.14
N ILE A 335 -1.11 10.36 8.45
CA ILE A 335 -2.31 9.77 9.04
C ILE A 335 -3.24 10.87 9.58
N GLU A 336 -2.69 11.89 10.24
CA GLU A 336 -3.46 12.90 11.00
C GLU A 336 -3.32 14.34 10.43
N GLY A 337 -2.21 14.63 9.74
CA GLY A 337 -1.83 16.00 9.35
C GLY A 337 -2.21 16.42 7.94
N ILE A 338 -2.36 15.50 6.98
CA ILE A 338 -2.59 15.81 5.57
C ILE A 338 -3.67 14.91 4.94
N ALA A 339 -4.24 15.38 3.83
CA ALA A 339 -5.02 14.57 2.91
C ALA A 339 -4.18 14.34 1.63
N PRO A 340 -3.43 13.22 1.51
CA PRO A 340 -2.36 13.07 0.51
C PRO A 340 -2.81 13.17 -0.94
N ALA A 341 -3.97 12.57 -1.26
CA ALA A 341 -4.55 12.58 -2.60
C ALA A 341 -5.19 13.92 -3.00
N LEU A 342 -5.45 14.80 -2.03
CA LEU A 342 -5.98 16.14 -2.28
C LEU A 342 -4.86 17.11 -2.64
N SER A 343 -5.21 18.16 -3.34
CA SER A 343 -4.27 19.19 -3.78
C SER A 343 -3.73 20.05 -2.62
N VAL A 344 -2.65 20.80 -2.89
CA VAL A 344 -2.15 21.85 -1.97
C VAL A 344 -3.26 22.84 -1.62
N ARG A 345 -4.07 23.25 -2.60
CA ARG A 345 -5.22 24.15 -2.42
C ARG A 345 -6.16 23.63 -1.35
N GLU A 346 -6.62 22.38 -1.51
CA GLU A 346 -7.61 21.76 -0.63
C GLU A 346 -7.06 21.52 0.78
N ASN A 347 -5.78 21.14 0.90
CA ASN A 347 -5.14 20.94 2.19
C ASN A 347 -4.98 22.24 3.00
N LEU A 348 -4.72 23.37 2.33
CA LEU A 348 -4.63 24.67 2.99
C LEU A 348 -6.03 25.24 3.32
N SER A 349 -7.01 25.08 2.43
CA SER A 349 -8.35 25.64 2.59
C SER A 349 -9.19 24.90 3.63
N VAL A 350 -8.98 23.61 3.86
CA VAL A 350 -9.80 22.78 4.77
C VAL A 350 -9.83 23.33 6.20
N ALA A 351 -8.74 23.96 6.66
CA ALA A 351 -8.67 24.61 7.97
C ALA A 351 -9.46 25.91 8.06
N ALA A 352 -9.73 26.54 6.92
CA ALA A 352 -10.31 27.89 6.82
C ALA A 352 -11.56 27.93 5.92
N LEU A 353 -12.32 26.82 5.83
CA LEU A 353 -13.48 26.71 4.93
C LEU A 353 -14.50 27.83 5.12
N GLY A 354 -14.67 28.34 6.34
CA GLY A 354 -15.56 29.47 6.63
C GLY A 354 -15.21 30.76 5.88
N ARG A 355 -13.95 30.94 5.46
CA ARG A 355 -13.48 32.13 4.71
C ARG A 355 -13.71 32.02 3.21
N VAL A 356 -13.84 30.80 2.69
CA VAL A 356 -13.97 30.51 1.26
C VAL A 356 -15.34 29.92 0.90
N SER A 357 -16.23 29.76 1.89
CA SER A 357 -17.58 29.21 1.71
C SER A 357 -18.67 30.24 1.92
N ARG A 358 -19.74 30.15 1.13
CA ARG A 358 -20.97 30.93 1.31
C ARG A 358 -22.15 29.96 1.42
N ALA A 359 -22.92 30.07 2.50
CA ALA A 359 -24.07 29.18 2.79
C ALA A 359 -23.73 27.67 2.69
N GLY A 360 -22.53 27.27 3.12
CA GLY A 360 -22.06 25.88 3.09
C GLY A 360 -21.47 25.43 1.75
N MET A 361 -21.43 26.28 0.72
CA MET A 361 -20.81 25.97 -0.58
C MET A 361 -19.46 26.69 -0.72
N VAL A 362 -18.41 25.93 -1.03
CA VAL A 362 -17.07 26.47 -1.30
C VAL A 362 -17.05 27.16 -2.66
N SER A 363 -16.54 28.39 -2.71
CA SER A 363 -16.31 29.10 -3.96
C SER A 363 -14.91 28.78 -4.49
N ALA A 364 -14.84 28.05 -5.61
CA ALA A 364 -13.56 27.67 -6.25
C ALA A 364 -12.67 28.87 -6.60
N ALA A 365 -13.25 30.04 -6.92
CA ALA A 365 -12.47 31.25 -7.21
C ALA A 365 -11.78 31.79 -5.93
N ALA A 366 -12.58 32.09 -4.90
CA ALA A 366 -12.09 32.52 -3.59
C ALA A 366 -11.10 31.53 -2.96
N GLU A 367 -11.32 30.22 -3.13
CA GLU A 367 -10.42 29.19 -2.62
C GLU A 367 -9.06 29.20 -3.32
N ARG A 368 -9.04 29.33 -4.66
CA ARG A 368 -7.77 29.43 -5.41
C ARG A 368 -7.00 30.69 -5.04
N GLU A 369 -7.68 31.83 -4.91
CA GLU A 369 -7.06 33.09 -4.50
C GLU A 369 -6.47 32.98 -3.09
N PHE A 370 -7.25 32.45 -2.15
CA PHE A 370 -6.81 32.22 -0.78
C PHE A 370 -5.60 31.28 -0.74
N ALA A 371 -5.69 30.09 -1.33
CA ALA A 371 -4.60 29.12 -1.32
C ALA A 371 -3.33 29.64 -2.01
N GLY A 372 -3.47 30.37 -3.13
CA GLY A 372 -2.35 30.99 -3.84
C GLY A 372 -1.56 31.96 -2.97
N ALA A 373 -2.26 32.80 -2.21
CA ALA A 373 -1.62 33.70 -1.25
C ALA A 373 -0.88 32.92 -0.14
N GLN A 374 -1.51 31.87 0.41
CA GLN A 374 -0.93 31.07 1.50
C GLN A 374 0.29 30.27 1.06
N VAL A 375 0.34 29.77 -0.18
CA VAL A 375 1.53 29.09 -0.73
C VAL A 375 2.76 30.01 -0.69
N GLY A 376 2.57 31.29 -1.05
CA GLY A 376 3.61 32.31 -0.92
C GLY A 376 3.99 32.58 0.53
N THR A 377 2.99 32.82 1.39
CA THR A 377 3.20 33.10 2.83
C THR A 377 4.00 31.98 3.52
N PHE A 378 3.66 30.71 3.28
CA PHE A 378 4.32 29.56 3.90
C PHE A 378 5.55 29.07 3.13
N GLY A 379 5.88 29.67 1.98
CA GLY A 379 7.03 29.30 1.17
C GLY A 379 6.98 27.86 0.68
N VAL A 380 5.80 27.39 0.31
CA VAL A 380 5.56 26.03 -0.21
C VAL A 380 6.03 25.98 -1.66
N LYS A 381 7.02 25.15 -1.95
CA LYS A 381 7.51 24.92 -3.32
C LYS A 381 6.64 23.85 -3.96
N THR A 382 5.79 24.26 -4.90
CA THR A 382 4.92 23.36 -5.68
C THR A 382 4.88 23.80 -7.14
N ALA A 383 4.68 22.86 -8.06
CA ALA A 383 4.51 23.18 -9.48
C ALA A 383 3.22 23.98 -9.73
N THR A 384 2.13 23.58 -9.06
CA THR A 384 0.84 24.28 -9.07
C THR A 384 0.12 24.09 -7.73
N ILE A 385 -0.89 24.92 -7.43
CA ILE A 385 -1.74 24.70 -6.25
C ILE A 385 -2.64 23.47 -6.37
N GLU A 386 -2.83 22.94 -7.58
CA GLU A 386 -3.63 21.73 -7.85
C GLU A 386 -2.78 20.45 -7.75
N THR A 387 -1.48 20.56 -7.49
CA THR A 387 -0.59 19.40 -7.30
C THR A 387 -1.06 18.60 -6.07
N PRO A 388 -1.32 17.28 -6.20
CA PRO A 388 -1.61 16.40 -5.06
C PRO A 388 -0.50 16.47 -4.02
N LEU A 389 -0.86 16.51 -2.74
CA LEU A 389 0.10 16.75 -1.67
C LEU A 389 1.14 15.62 -1.53
N GLU A 390 0.76 14.40 -1.88
CA GLU A 390 1.65 13.23 -1.90
C GLU A 390 2.85 13.36 -2.84
N HIS A 391 2.77 14.23 -3.85
CA HIS A 391 3.87 14.49 -4.78
C HIS A 391 4.89 15.52 -4.28
N LEU A 392 4.62 16.19 -3.15
CA LEU A 392 5.55 17.16 -2.56
C LEU A 392 6.59 16.47 -1.68
N SER A 393 7.75 17.10 -1.54
CA SER A 393 8.73 16.66 -0.54
C SER A 393 8.19 16.81 0.89
N GLY A 394 8.67 15.97 1.82
CA GLY A 394 8.23 15.99 3.22
C GLY A 394 8.33 17.39 3.88
N GLY A 395 9.38 18.16 3.56
CA GLY A 395 9.51 19.54 4.04
C GLY A 395 8.40 20.48 3.54
N ASN A 396 7.97 20.35 2.28
CA ASN A 396 6.84 21.13 1.76
C ASN A 396 5.50 20.64 2.29
N GLN A 397 5.35 19.33 2.49
CA GLN A 397 4.19 18.78 3.18
C GLN A 397 4.08 19.35 4.60
N GLN A 398 5.18 19.43 5.34
CA GLN A 398 5.15 20.03 6.67
C GLN A 398 4.81 21.53 6.64
N LYS A 399 5.35 22.29 5.67
CA LYS A 399 4.96 23.70 5.50
C LYS A 399 3.46 23.85 5.29
N VAL A 400 2.82 22.91 4.58
CA VAL A 400 1.36 22.88 4.43
C VAL A 400 0.67 22.49 5.74
N VAL A 401 1.18 21.53 6.52
CA VAL A 401 0.62 21.17 7.85
C VAL A 401 0.70 22.36 8.82
N LEU A 402 1.86 23.03 8.88
CA LEU A 402 2.06 24.23 9.67
C LEU A 402 1.11 25.35 9.21
N GLY A 403 1.01 25.56 7.90
CA GLY A 403 0.08 26.52 7.31
C GLY A 403 -1.37 26.22 7.69
N ARG A 404 -1.81 24.96 7.58
CA ARG A 404 -3.14 24.50 8.00
C ARG A 404 -3.41 24.78 9.47
N SER A 405 -2.41 24.57 10.32
CA SER A 405 -2.53 24.78 11.77
C SER A 405 -2.65 26.27 12.10
N LEU A 406 -1.86 27.14 11.45
CA LEU A 406 -1.93 28.59 11.63
C LEU A 406 -3.18 29.22 11.02
N LEU A 407 -3.64 28.71 9.87
CA LEU A 407 -4.90 29.12 9.22
C LEU A 407 -6.14 28.76 10.04
N SER A 408 -6.00 27.90 11.05
CA SER A 408 -7.04 27.61 12.02
C SER A 408 -7.18 28.68 13.11
N GLU A 409 -6.37 29.75 13.05
CA GLU A 409 -6.35 30.91 13.96
C GLU A 409 -6.17 30.50 15.44
N PRO A 410 -5.06 29.81 15.78
CA PRO A 410 -4.81 29.36 17.15
C PRO A 410 -4.58 30.52 18.12
N ARG A 411 -5.07 30.36 19.36
CA ARG A 411 -4.62 31.14 20.53
C ARG A 411 -3.43 30.48 21.21
N VAL A 412 -3.28 29.16 21.06
CA VAL A 412 -2.13 28.36 21.46
C VAL A 412 -1.86 27.35 20.34
N LEU A 413 -0.61 27.27 19.90
CA LEU A 413 -0.17 26.28 18.92
C LEU A 413 0.61 25.16 19.60
N LEU A 414 0.16 23.92 19.44
CA LEU A 414 0.88 22.74 19.89
C LEU A 414 1.55 22.09 18.69
N CYS A 415 2.85 21.87 18.77
CA CYS A 415 3.69 21.31 17.72
C CYS A 415 4.32 20.01 18.22
N ASP A 416 3.75 18.89 17.80
CA ASP A 416 4.29 17.57 18.08
C ASP A 416 5.24 17.17 16.94
N GLU A 417 6.54 17.08 17.24
CA GLU A 417 7.60 16.73 16.30
C GLU A 417 7.60 17.62 15.03
N PRO A 418 7.68 18.96 15.19
CA PRO A 418 7.43 19.91 14.11
C PRO A 418 8.41 19.78 12.93
N THR A 419 9.60 19.20 13.15
CA THR A 419 10.60 18.99 12.11
C THR A 419 10.87 17.53 11.74
N GLN A 420 10.04 16.60 12.20
CA GLN A 420 10.23 15.18 11.89
C GLN A 420 10.10 14.89 10.39
N GLY A 421 11.08 14.17 9.85
CA GLY A 421 11.14 13.85 8.42
C GLY A 421 11.48 15.05 7.52
N ILE A 422 11.98 16.14 8.09
CA ILE A 422 12.39 17.34 7.36
C ILE A 422 13.91 17.45 7.35
N ASP A 423 14.44 17.73 6.17
CA ASP A 423 15.86 18.01 5.94
C ASP A 423 16.34 19.14 6.86
N VAL A 424 17.53 18.97 7.45
CA VAL A 424 18.26 19.98 8.23
C VAL A 424 18.26 21.35 7.55
N GLY A 425 18.42 21.39 6.22
CA GLY A 425 18.38 22.60 5.42
C GLY A 425 17.03 23.32 5.40
N ASN A 426 15.91 22.63 5.63
CA ASN A 426 14.56 23.23 5.68
C ASN A 426 14.03 23.45 7.11
N ARG A 427 14.67 22.89 8.15
CA ARG A 427 14.25 23.04 9.55
C ARG A 427 14.25 24.50 10.01
N SER A 428 15.27 25.27 9.61
CA SER A 428 15.38 26.69 9.95
C SER A 428 14.16 27.52 9.52
N ASP A 429 13.57 27.25 8.35
CA ASP A 429 12.37 27.96 7.89
C ASP A 429 11.20 27.74 8.87
N ILE A 430 11.09 26.54 9.43
CA ILE A 430 10.05 26.18 10.40
C ILE A 430 10.37 26.82 11.75
N TYR A 431 11.62 26.76 12.20
CA TYR A 431 12.07 27.41 13.44
C TYR A 431 11.76 28.90 13.43
N HIS A 432 12.12 29.59 12.36
CA HIS A 432 11.83 31.02 12.20
C HIS A 432 10.33 31.30 12.21
N ARG A 433 9.50 30.44 11.60
CA ARG A 433 8.03 30.61 11.60
C ARG A 433 7.39 30.32 12.96
N LEU A 434 7.84 29.29 13.66
CA LEU A 434 7.39 29.01 15.03
C LEU A 434 7.77 30.17 15.93
N ARG A 435 8.97 30.73 15.75
CA ARG A 435 9.38 31.92 16.49
C ARG A 435 8.57 33.16 16.14
N GLU A 436 8.38 33.45 14.86
CA GLU A 436 7.53 34.56 14.40
C GLU A 436 6.09 34.42 14.94
N THR A 437 5.56 33.19 14.98
CA THR A 437 4.25 32.90 15.57
C THR A 437 4.21 33.24 17.07
N ALA A 438 5.23 32.80 17.81
CA ALA A 438 5.40 33.15 19.21
C ALA A 438 5.50 34.66 19.41
N ASP A 439 6.39 35.33 18.68
CA ASP A 439 6.62 36.78 18.77
C ASP A 439 5.36 37.59 18.46
N ASN A 440 4.50 37.12 17.56
CA ASN A 440 3.18 37.68 17.28
C ASN A 440 2.14 37.45 18.40
N GLY A 441 2.56 36.82 19.50
CA GLY A 441 1.82 36.68 20.75
C GLY A 441 1.04 35.38 20.89
N ILE A 442 1.23 34.40 20.00
CA ILE A 442 0.62 33.06 20.09
C ILE A 442 1.63 32.12 20.74
N PRO A 443 1.49 31.72 22.02
CA PRO A 443 2.40 30.74 22.63
C PRO A 443 2.45 29.45 21.83
N VAL A 444 3.65 28.86 21.77
CA VAL A 444 3.89 27.59 21.07
C VAL A 444 4.42 26.56 22.07
N VAL A 445 3.88 25.35 22.04
CA VAL A 445 4.40 24.21 22.81
C VAL A 445 5.01 23.22 21.82
N VAL A 446 6.29 22.88 21.97
CA VAL A 446 7.02 21.97 21.09
C VAL A 446 7.36 20.68 21.83
N SER A 447 6.94 19.54 21.29
CA SER A 447 7.46 18.23 21.65
C SER A 447 8.47 17.82 20.58
N SER A 448 9.67 17.41 20.97
CA SER A 448 10.70 16.93 20.03
C SER A 448 11.60 15.90 20.70
N SER A 449 11.97 14.88 19.94
CA SER A 449 13.01 13.91 20.30
C SER A 449 14.43 14.44 20.10
N ASP A 450 14.60 15.58 19.42
CA ASP A 450 15.88 16.23 19.15
C ASP A 450 16.19 17.29 20.23
N ASN A 451 17.07 16.95 21.18
CA ASN A 451 17.47 17.86 22.25
C ASN A 451 18.19 19.12 21.75
N VAL A 452 18.82 19.08 20.57
CA VAL A 452 19.43 20.26 19.93
C VAL A 452 18.33 21.21 19.45
N GLU A 453 17.24 20.66 18.89
CA GLU A 453 16.06 21.46 18.51
C GLU A 453 15.43 22.15 19.73
N LEU A 454 15.21 21.41 20.82
CA LEU A 454 14.65 21.98 22.03
C LEU A 454 15.55 23.06 22.64
N ALA A 455 16.86 22.79 22.76
CA ALA A 455 17.82 23.75 23.30
C ALA A 455 17.97 24.99 22.40
N GLY A 456 17.95 24.83 21.08
CA GLY A 456 18.11 25.93 20.13
C GLY A 456 16.87 26.82 19.99
N LEU A 457 15.66 26.23 20.02
CA LEU A 457 14.42 26.92 19.69
C LEU A 457 13.62 27.40 20.90
N CYS A 458 13.65 26.67 22.02
CA CYS A 458 12.74 26.93 23.14
C CYS A 458 13.27 28.01 24.08
N ASP A 459 12.35 28.75 24.70
CA ASP A 459 12.68 29.70 25.77
C ASP A 459 12.79 28.97 27.13
N ARG A 460 12.02 27.91 27.27
CA ARG A 460 11.96 27.04 28.45
C ARG A 460 11.67 25.60 28.04
N VAL A 461 12.20 24.62 28.78
CA VAL A 461 11.92 23.18 28.56
C VAL A 461 11.48 22.50 29.85
N LEU A 462 10.41 21.71 29.77
CA LEU A 462 9.97 20.81 30.84
C LEU A 462 10.52 19.41 30.58
N VAL A 463 11.22 18.83 31.55
CA VAL A 463 11.75 17.47 31.47
C VAL A 463 10.79 16.51 32.15
N PHE A 464 10.38 15.48 31.43
CA PHE A 464 9.45 14.46 31.89
C PHE A 464 10.18 13.17 32.26
N SER A 465 9.78 12.59 33.40
CA SER A 465 10.16 11.24 33.81
C SER A 465 8.99 10.55 34.49
N HIS A 466 8.74 9.28 34.12
CA HIS A 466 7.66 8.46 34.68
C HIS A 466 6.31 9.18 34.77
N GLY A 467 5.94 9.93 33.72
CA GLY A 467 4.66 10.61 33.64
C GLY A 467 4.55 11.89 34.47
N ARG A 468 5.66 12.44 34.96
CA ARG A 468 5.69 13.68 35.76
C ARG A 468 6.72 14.65 35.21
N ILE A 469 6.45 15.93 35.39
CA ILE A 469 7.45 16.98 35.18
C ILE A 469 8.42 16.91 36.36
N VAL A 470 9.69 16.60 36.09
CA VAL A 470 10.73 16.44 37.11
C VAL A 470 11.67 17.65 37.18
N GLU A 471 11.82 18.38 36.08
CA GLU A 471 12.72 19.53 36.02
C GLU A 471 12.23 20.55 34.98
N GLU A 472 12.59 21.82 35.19
CA GLU A 472 12.29 22.94 34.32
C GLU A 472 13.60 23.69 34.02
N LEU A 473 13.98 23.74 32.74
CA LEU A 473 15.25 24.31 32.27
C LEU A 473 15.01 25.63 31.53
N THR A 474 15.76 26.67 31.89
CA THR A 474 15.69 28.02 31.29
C THR A 474 17.08 28.65 31.19
N GLY A 475 17.20 29.73 30.39
CA GLY A 475 18.41 30.54 30.31
C GLY A 475 19.66 29.74 29.89
N ASP A 476 20.76 29.92 30.62
CA ASP A 476 22.05 29.26 30.37
C ASP A 476 22.04 27.76 30.71
N ALA A 477 21.11 27.30 31.55
CA ALA A 477 20.95 25.89 31.88
C ALA A 477 20.27 25.10 30.74
N LEU A 478 19.64 25.80 29.78
CA LEU A 478 18.97 25.18 28.65
C LEU A 478 19.99 24.83 27.54
N THR A 479 20.69 23.72 27.74
CA THR A 479 21.65 23.14 26.78
C THR A 479 21.29 21.69 26.44
N GLU A 480 21.71 21.20 25.26
CA GLU A 480 21.51 19.80 24.85
C GLU A 480 22.01 18.81 25.91
N HIS A 481 23.19 19.07 26.47
CA HIS A 481 23.81 18.23 27.48
C HIS A 481 22.95 18.17 28.75
N THR A 482 22.49 19.33 29.25
CA THR A 482 21.67 19.41 30.47
C THR A 482 20.30 18.74 30.28
N ILE A 483 19.66 18.92 29.12
CA ILE A 483 18.40 18.23 28.80
C ILE A 483 18.60 16.71 28.80
N THR A 484 19.68 16.23 28.19
CA THR A 484 20.01 14.81 28.13
C THR A 484 20.30 14.25 29.52
N GLU A 485 21.11 14.96 30.31
CA GLU A 485 21.45 14.57 31.68
C GLU A 485 20.23 14.51 32.60
N ALA A 486 19.36 15.53 32.55
CA ALA A 486 18.11 15.56 33.32
C ALA A 486 17.18 14.38 32.94
N SER A 487 17.11 14.06 31.65
CA SER A 487 16.31 12.96 31.13
C SER A 487 16.80 11.58 31.59
N LEU A 488 18.13 11.41 31.74
CA LEU A 488 18.76 10.15 32.14
C LEU A 488 18.87 9.98 33.67
N THR A 489 19.16 11.06 34.39
CA THR A 489 19.41 11.03 35.84
C THR A 489 18.12 10.81 36.62
N ALA A 490 17.00 11.31 36.11
CA ALA A 490 15.67 11.00 36.63
C ALA A 490 15.25 9.52 36.45
N GLY A 491 16.01 8.73 35.68
CA GLY A 491 15.79 7.29 35.45
C GLY A 491 16.54 6.34 36.41
N ARG A 492 17.21 6.85 37.45
CA ARG A 492 17.94 6.02 38.44
C ARG A 492 17.11 5.51 39.63
N GLY A 493 15.78 5.67 39.60
CA GLY A 493 14.85 5.06 40.56
C GLY A 493 13.94 4.04 39.87
N GLU A 494 14.10 2.75 40.24
CA GLU A 494 13.27 1.59 39.90
C GLU A 494 12.59 1.57 38.50
N ALA A 495 13.21 0.84 37.57
CA ALA A 495 12.61 0.51 36.28
C ALA A 495 11.29 -0.29 36.45
N PRO A 496 10.16 0.15 35.86
CA PRO A 496 8.99 -0.70 35.73
C PRO A 496 9.30 -1.84 34.76
N ALA A 497 8.98 -3.07 35.16
CA ALA A 497 9.08 -4.24 34.32
C ALA A 497 8.22 -4.07 33.03
N SER A 498 8.87 -4.18 31.87
CA SER A 498 8.20 -4.25 30.58
C SER A 498 7.18 -5.40 30.58
N PRO A 499 5.94 -5.20 30.10
CA PRO A 499 4.98 -6.29 30.01
C PRO A 499 5.50 -7.31 29.00
N ALA A 500 5.85 -8.48 29.52
CA ALA A 500 6.26 -9.63 28.74
C ALA A 500 5.25 -9.89 27.61
N ALA A 501 5.74 -9.81 26.38
CA ALA A 501 5.02 -10.30 25.22
C ALA A 501 4.68 -11.77 25.46
N VAL A 502 3.38 -12.05 25.61
CA VAL A 502 2.86 -13.40 25.79
C VAL A 502 3.08 -14.16 24.49
N ALA A 503 4.21 -14.87 24.40
CA ALA A 503 4.45 -15.90 23.41
C ALA A 503 3.57 -17.12 23.74
N GLY A 504 2.31 -17.07 23.30
CA GLY A 504 1.37 -18.18 23.41
C GLY A 504 1.68 -19.30 22.41
N GLY A 505 2.68 -20.12 22.73
CA GLY A 505 2.94 -21.42 22.08
C GLY A 505 1.89 -22.46 22.50
N GLY A 506 0.73 -22.46 21.84
CA GLY A 506 -0.35 -23.41 22.09
C GLY A 506 -0.63 -24.32 20.89
N ARG A 507 -0.74 -25.63 21.14
CA ARG A 507 -1.04 -26.74 20.20
C ARG A 507 -2.33 -26.59 19.34
N GLY A 508 -2.99 -25.44 19.32
CA GLY A 508 -4.10 -25.09 18.40
C GLY A 508 -3.66 -24.47 17.05
N SER A 509 -2.35 -24.41 16.80
CA SER A 509 -1.71 -23.71 15.68
C SER A 509 -2.14 -24.17 14.28
N ALA A 510 -2.49 -25.44 14.07
CA ALA A 510 -2.89 -25.92 12.74
C ALA A 510 -4.32 -25.48 12.36
N PHE A 511 -5.27 -25.59 13.30
CA PHE A 511 -6.68 -25.21 13.08
C PHE A 511 -6.84 -23.69 12.96
N ARG A 512 -6.07 -22.92 13.76
CA ARG A 512 -6.06 -21.46 13.68
C ARG A 512 -5.40 -20.95 12.40
N ARG A 513 -4.32 -21.59 11.92
CA ARG A 513 -3.72 -21.30 10.60
C ARG A 513 -4.64 -21.68 9.43
N PHE A 514 -5.42 -22.75 9.58
CA PHE A 514 -6.40 -23.18 8.58
C PHE A 514 -7.59 -22.19 8.45
N ILE A 515 -8.11 -21.69 9.58
CA ILE A 515 -9.20 -20.68 9.61
C ILE A 515 -8.73 -19.29 9.12
N VAL A 516 -7.44 -18.98 9.23
CA VAL A 516 -6.86 -17.74 8.66
C VAL A 516 -6.45 -17.92 7.18
N GLY A 517 -6.46 -19.16 6.68
CA GLY A 517 -6.12 -19.48 5.30
C GLY A 517 -7.16 -18.96 4.29
N GLN A 518 -6.71 -18.74 3.06
CA GLN A 518 -7.54 -18.28 1.93
C GLN A 518 -8.78 -19.18 1.61
N GLN A 519 -8.90 -20.35 2.25
CA GLN A 519 -9.99 -21.31 2.06
C GLN A 519 -11.09 -21.23 3.14
N ALA A 520 -10.94 -20.40 4.17
CA ALA A 520 -11.93 -20.27 5.23
C ALA A 520 -13.35 -19.86 4.73
N PRO A 521 -13.50 -18.95 3.75
CA PRO A 521 -14.81 -18.64 3.17
C PRO A 521 -15.46 -19.88 2.53
N SER A 522 -14.68 -20.70 1.82
CA SER A 522 -15.17 -21.91 1.16
C SER A 522 -15.77 -22.92 2.15
N LEU A 523 -15.20 -23.04 3.36
CA LEU A 523 -15.73 -23.95 4.39
C LEU A 523 -17.10 -23.48 4.93
N VAL A 524 -17.27 -22.17 5.11
CA VAL A 524 -18.56 -21.59 5.50
C VAL A 524 -19.61 -21.84 4.42
N LEU A 525 -19.24 -21.68 3.15
CA LEU A 525 -20.15 -21.96 2.03
C LEU A 525 -20.53 -23.44 1.95
N VAL A 526 -19.57 -24.35 2.13
CA VAL A 526 -19.86 -25.78 2.12
C VAL A 526 -20.82 -26.14 3.26
N LEU A 527 -20.60 -25.61 4.46
CA LEU A 527 -21.51 -25.84 5.59
C LEU A 527 -22.91 -25.27 5.30
N ALA A 528 -22.99 -24.04 4.80
CA ALA A 528 -24.26 -23.42 4.41
C ALA A 528 -24.97 -24.19 3.29
N ALA A 529 -24.21 -24.72 2.32
CA ALA A 529 -24.73 -25.55 1.24
C ALA A 529 -25.36 -26.84 1.78
N VAL A 530 -24.66 -27.52 2.69
CA VAL A 530 -25.15 -28.76 3.31
C VAL A 530 -26.44 -28.50 4.10
N VAL A 531 -26.49 -27.43 4.89
CA VAL A 531 -27.69 -27.05 5.64
C VAL A 531 -28.85 -26.78 4.68
N LEU A 532 -28.63 -25.97 3.65
CA LEU A 532 -29.67 -25.60 2.69
C LEU A 532 -30.18 -26.83 1.92
N ALA A 533 -29.28 -27.70 1.46
CA ALA A 533 -29.65 -28.93 0.77
C ALA A 533 -30.46 -29.87 1.66
N THR A 534 -30.11 -29.97 2.95
CA THR A 534 -30.83 -30.79 3.93
C THR A 534 -32.25 -30.26 4.17
N VAL A 535 -32.40 -28.94 4.34
CA VAL A 535 -33.70 -28.29 4.50
C VAL A 535 -34.56 -28.52 3.25
N SER A 536 -34.03 -28.27 2.06
CA SER A 536 -34.76 -28.48 0.80
C SER A 536 -35.18 -29.94 0.59
N TYR A 537 -34.30 -30.89 0.93
CA TYR A 537 -34.62 -32.32 0.86
C TYR A 537 -35.72 -32.73 1.85
N SER A 538 -35.71 -32.17 3.06
CA SER A 538 -36.76 -32.45 4.06
C SER A 538 -38.16 -31.97 3.64
N HIS A 539 -38.22 -30.94 2.79
CA HIS A 539 -39.47 -30.46 2.20
C HIS A 539 -39.89 -31.25 0.96
N SER A 540 -38.94 -31.78 0.20
CA SER A 540 -39.21 -32.55 -1.02
C SER A 540 -38.07 -33.52 -1.32
N GLU A 541 -38.38 -34.82 -1.25
CA GLU A 541 -37.42 -35.88 -1.59
C GLU A 541 -36.93 -35.81 -3.05
N ARG A 542 -37.71 -35.16 -3.93
CA ARG A 542 -37.34 -34.93 -5.34
C ARG A 542 -36.16 -33.97 -5.50
N PHE A 543 -35.82 -33.21 -4.47
CA PHE A 543 -34.70 -32.28 -4.48
C PHE A 543 -33.37 -32.99 -4.81
N LEU A 544 -33.13 -34.18 -4.24
CA LEU A 544 -31.93 -34.98 -4.52
C LEU A 544 -32.14 -36.04 -5.62
N SER A 545 -33.21 -35.91 -6.43
CA SER A 545 -33.41 -36.81 -7.57
C SER A 545 -32.35 -36.62 -8.64
N ALA A 546 -32.02 -37.69 -9.36
CA ALA A 546 -31.04 -37.65 -10.45
C ALA A 546 -31.41 -36.62 -11.55
N PHE A 547 -32.71 -36.45 -11.82
CA PHE A 547 -33.21 -35.45 -12.74
C PHE A 547 -32.92 -34.02 -12.24
N ASN A 548 -33.27 -33.72 -10.99
CA ASN A 548 -33.05 -32.38 -10.44
C ASN A 548 -31.57 -32.03 -10.36
N ILE A 549 -30.74 -32.98 -9.90
CA ILE A 549 -29.28 -32.82 -9.87
C ILE A 549 -28.76 -32.54 -11.28
N GLY A 550 -29.18 -33.31 -12.28
CA GLY A 550 -28.73 -33.10 -13.65
C GLY A 550 -29.15 -31.77 -14.26
N SER A 551 -30.38 -31.32 -13.98
CA SER A 551 -30.87 -30.01 -14.42
C SER A 551 -30.13 -28.86 -13.73
N MET A 552 -29.92 -28.96 -12.41
CA MET A 552 -29.17 -27.97 -11.63
C MET A 552 -27.71 -27.85 -12.12
N LEU A 553 -27.05 -28.98 -12.33
CA LEU A 553 -25.67 -29.00 -12.84
C LEU A 553 -25.59 -28.47 -14.29
N ALA A 554 -26.60 -28.72 -15.12
CA ALA A 554 -26.63 -28.17 -16.48
C ALA A 554 -26.67 -26.64 -16.46
N LEU A 555 -27.54 -26.04 -15.62
CA LEU A 555 -27.66 -24.58 -15.47
C LEU A 555 -26.38 -23.92 -14.93
N LEU A 556 -25.66 -24.64 -14.08
CA LEU A 556 -24.40 -24.19 -13.49
C LEU A 556 -23.23 -24.11 -14.49
N ALA A 557 -23.26 -24.92 -15.56
CA ALA A 557 -22.09 -25.13 -16.42
C ALA A 557 -21.52 -23.84 -17.05
N PRO A 558 -22.31 -22.91 -17.64
CA PRO A 558 -21.78 -21.64 -18.15
C PRO A 558 -21.13 -20.80 -17.05
N ILE A 559 -21.76 -20.70 -15.88
CA ILE A 559 -21.30 -19.85 -14.76
C ILE A 559 -19.90 -20.26 -14.31
N LEU A 560 -19.54 -21.54 -14.35
CA LEU A 560 -18.18 -21.99 -14.01
C LEU A 560 -17.10 -21.30 -14.84
N PHE A 561 -17.29 -21.21 -16.15
CA PHE A 561 -16.31 -20.60 -17.06
C PHE A 561 -16.32 -19.07 -16.94
N LEU A 562 -17.50 -18.46 -16.85
CA LEU A 562 -17.64 -17.01 -16.69
C LEU A 562 -17.01 -16.55 -15.37
N ALA A 563 -17.26 -17.27 -14.26
CA ALA A 563 -16.67 -16.98 -12.96
C ALA A 563 -15.17 -17.28 -12.92
N ALA A 564 -14.68 -18.30 -13.65
CA ALA A 564 -13.24 -18.52 -13.82
C ALA A 564 -12.56 -17.33 -14.49
N GLY A 565 -13.14 -16.81 -15.58
CA GLY A 565 -12.65 -15.62 -16.29
C GLY A 565 -12.66 -14.38 -15.39
N GLN A 566 -13.76 -14.18 -14.68
CA GLN A 566 -13.92 -13.10 -13.72
C GLN A 566 -12.86 -13.16 -12.61
N LEU A 567 -12.54 -14.35 -12.08
CA LEU A 567 -11.48 -14.51 -11.08
C LEU A 567 -10.10 -14.13 -11.63
N VAL A 568 -9.78 -14.49 -12.87
CA VAL A 568 -8.48 -14.10 -13.48
C VAL A 568 -8.31 -12.58 -13.48
N VAL A 569 -9.36 -11.84 -13.83
CA VAL A 569 -9.37 -10.36 -13.79
C VAL A 569 -9.32 -9.85 -12.34
N MET A 570 -10.12 -10.42 -11.45
CA MET A 570 -10.14 -10.02 -10.03
C MET A 570 -8.82 -10.26 -9.32
N LEU A 571 -8.06 -11.30 -9.67
CA LEU A 571 -6.71 -11.51 -9.13
C LEU A 571 -5.74 -10.37 -9.45
N THR A 572 -6.01 -9.57 -10.50
CA THR A 572 -5.24 -8.37 -10.86
C THR A 572 -5.80 -7.08 -10.25
N GLY A 573 -6.84 -7.15 -9.42
CA GLY A 573 -7.54 -6.00 -8.85
C GLY A 573 -8.57 -5.35 -9.79
N GLY A 574 -8.95 -6.03 -10.87
CA GLY A 574 -9.95 -5.57 -11.83
C GLY A 574 -11.34 -6.20 -11.61
N ILE A 575 -12.35 -5.67 -12.29
CA ILE A 575 -13.68 -6.26 -12.40
C ILE A 575 -14.13 -6.14 -13.86
N ASP A 576 -14.55 -7.24 -14.48
CA ASP A 576 -15.03 -7.25 -15.86
C ASP A 576 -16.56 -7.30 -15.93
N LEU A 577 -17.20 -6.13 -16.05
CA LEU A 577 -18.66 -6.06 -16.23
C LEU A 577 -19.12 -6.59 -17.59
N SER A 578 -18.23 -6.66 -18.58
CA SER A 578 -18.59 -7.02 -19.96
C SER A 578 -18.81 -8.52 -20.17
N VAL A 579 -18.47 -9.37 -19.19
CA VAL A 579 -18.60 -10.84 -19.27
C VAL A 579 -20.01 -11.29 -19.68
N GLY A 580 -21.06 -10.75 -19.07
CA GLY A 580 -22.44 -11.10 -19.39
C GLY A 580 -22.86 -10.69 -20.80
N PRO A 581 -22.84 -9.39 -21.17
CA PRO A 581 -23.13 -8.95 -22.53
C PRO A 581 -22.29 -9.66 -23.57
N LEU A 582 -20.99 -9.88 -23.32
CA LEU A 582 -20.13 -10.63 -24.23
C LEU A 582 -20.67 -12.05 -24.46
N ALA A 583 -21.02 -12.78 -23.40
CA ALA A 583 -21.62 -14.10 -23.55
C ALA A 583 -22.90 -14.05 -24.39
N GLY A 584 -23.80 -13.08 -24.13
CA GLY A 584 -25.01 -12.87 -24.93
C GLY A 584 -24.73 -12.55 -26.40
N THR A 585 -23.82 -11.62 -26.68
CA THR A 585 -23.41 -11.25 -28.04
C THR A 585 -22.83 -12.45 -28.78
N LEU A 586 -22.05 -13.30 -28.11
CA LEU A 586 -21.47 -14.50 -28.72
C LEU A 586 -22.55 -15.52 -29.09
N VAL A 587 -23.57 -15.71 -28.25
CA VAL A 587 -24.75 -16.54 -28.58
C VAL A 587 -25.53 -15.94 -29.76
N VAL A 588 -25.70 -14.62 -29.81
CA VAL A 588 -26.30 -13.92 -30.96
C VAL A 588 -25.47 -14.14 -32.22
N VAL A 589 -24.15 -14.05 -32.19
CA VAL A 589 -23.30 -14.37 -33.35
C VAL A 589 -23.51 -15.83 -33.77
N ALA A 590 -23.46 -16.77 -32.82
CA ALA A 590 -23.68 -18.20 -33.11
C ALA A 590 -25.00 -18.45 -33.86
N SER A 591 -26.06 -17.76 -33.48
CA SER A 591 -27.40 -17.90 -34.10
C SER A 591 -27.52 -17.45 -35.55
N PHE A 592 -26.49 -16.84 -36.14
CA PHE A 592 -26.44 -16.55 -37.59
C PHE A 592 -25.72 -17.62 -38.40
N PHE A 593 -24.85 -18.40 -37.75
CA PHE A 593 -23.88 -19.27 -38.43
C PHE A 593 -24.04 -20.74 -38.04
N VAL A 594 -24.36 -21.01 -36.78
CA VAL A 594 -24.55 -22.34 -36.19
C VAL A 594 -26.03 -22.69 -36.19
N VAL A 595 -26.65 -22.64 -37.38
CA VAL A 595 -28.10 -22.81 -37.56
C VAL A 595 -28.40 -24.17 -38.19
N GLU A 596 -29.54 -24.74 -37.84
CA GLU A 596 -30.03 -25.97 -38.45
C GLU A 596 -30.21 -25.82 -39.98
N GLY A 597 -29.77 -26.82 -40.74
CA GLY A 597 -29.77 -26.79 -42.21
C GLY A 597 -28.57 -26.09 -42.86
N TYR A 598 -27.70 -25.43 -42.08
CA TYR A 598 -26.40 -24.95 -42.60
C TYR A 598 -25.34 -26.06 -42.53
N GLY A 599 -24.42 -26.07 -43.50
CA GLY A 599 -23.30 -27.02 -43.51
C GLY A 599 -22.25 -26.70 -42.44
N TRP A 600 -21.47 -27.70 -42.03
CA TRP A 600 -20.45 -27.61 -40.97
C TRP A 600 -19.43 -26.46 -41.16
N GLY A 601 -19.15 -26.05 -42.40
CA GLY A 601 -18.26 -24.91 -42.70
C GLY A 601 -18.79 -23.58 -42.12
N TRP A 602 -20.11 -23.38 -42.13
CA TRP A 602 -20.74 -22.23 -41.49
C TRP A 602 -20.64 -22.30 -39.97
N TRP A 603 -20.78 -23.50 -39.39
CA TRP A 603 -20.64 -23.68 -37.94
C TRP A 603 -19.22 -23.34 -37.49
N VAL A 604 -18.21 -23.82 -38.22
CA VAL A 604 -16.79 -23.48 -37.97
C VAL A 604 -16.57 -21.98 -38.07
N LEU A 605 -17.11 -21.32 -39.10
CA LEU A 605 -17.03 -19.86 -39.23
C LEU A 605 -17.66 -19.16 -38.02
N GLY A 606 -18.83 -19.62 -37.56
CA GLY A 606 -19.49 -19.11 -36.36
C GLY A 606 -18.60 -19.18 -35.12
N PHE A 607 -18.01 -20.34 -34.84
CA PHE A 607 -17.09 -20.51 -33.71
C PHE A 607 -15.82 -19.67 -33.82
N VAL A 608 -15.27 -19.52 -35.03
CA VAL A 608 -14.12 -18.63 -35.27
C VAL A 608 -14.48 -17.17 -35.02
N LEU A 609 -15.63 -16.71 -35.49
CA LEU A 609 -16.11 -15.34 -35.25
C LEU A 609 -16.38 -15.08 -33.77
N MET A 610 -16.94 -16.05 -33.05
CA MET A 610 -17.10 -15.97 -31.60
C MET A 610 -15.73 -15.81 -30.90
N ALA A 611 -14.76 -16.66 -31.23
CA ALA A 611 -13.42 -16.59 -30.64
C ALA A 611 -12.70 -15.26 -30.98
N ALA A 612 -12.84 -14.78 -32.22
CA ALA A 612 -12.27 -13.51 -32.65
C ALA A 612 -12.88 -12.31 -31.89
N LEU A 613 -14.21 -12.27 -31.76
CA LEU A 613 -14.89 -11.22 -31.01
C LEU A 613 -14.47 -11.21 -29.54
N ALA A 614 -14.39 -12.38 -28.91
CA ALA A 614 -13.91 -12.50 -27.53
C ALA A 614 -12.47 -11.96 -27.37
N LEU A 615 -11.56 -12.29 -28.30
CA LEU A 615 -10.19 -11.79 -28.28
C LEU A 615 -10.14 -10.27 -28.43
N VAL A 616 -10.94 -9.70 -29.34
CA VAL A 616 -11.03 -8.25 -29.54
C VAL A 616 -11.52 -7.54 -28.28
N VAL A 617 -12.55 -8.08 -27.62
CA VAL A 617 -13.09 -7.51 -26.38
C VAL A 617 -12.07 -7.54 -25.25
N GLY A 618 -11.38 -8.66 -25.06
CA GLY A 618 -10.33 -8.78 -24.04
C GLY A 618 -9.16 -7.83 -24.29
N LEU A 619 -8.73 -7.70 -25.55
CA LEU A 619 -7.69 -6.74 -25.97
C LEU A 619 -8.14 -5.29 -25.74
N LEU A 620 -9.38 -4.95 -26.09
CA LEU A 620 -9.93 -3.61 -25.92
C LEU A 620 -9.99 -3.21 -24.45
N ASN A 621 -10.61 -4.05 -23.60
CA ASN A 621 -10.71 -3.82 -22.16
C ASN A 621 -9.33 -3.67 -21.52
N GLY A 622 -8.44 -4.65 -21.75
CA GLY A 622 -7.08 -4.61 -21.19
C GLY A 622 -6.28 -3.40 -21.67
N SER A 623 -6.47 -2.97 -22.91
CA SER A 623 -5.75 -1.80 -23.47
C SER A 623 -6.28 -0.48 -22.93
N MET A 624 -7.60 -0.31 -22.80
CA MET A 624 -8.20 0.89 -22.20
C MET A 624 -7.73 1.07 -20.76
N ILE A 625 -7.67 -0.03 -20.00
CA ILE A 625 -7.29 0.00 -18.60
C ILE A 625 -5.80 0.29 -18.46
N ARG A 626 -4.95 -0.42 -19.20
CA ARG A 626 -3.50 -0.29 -19.01
C ARG A 626 -2.89 0.92 -19.70
N PHE A 627 -3.24 1.16 -20.97
CA PHE A 627 -2.58 2.18 -21.79
C PHE A 627 -3.33 3.52 -21.76
N ALA A 628 -4.67 3.50 -21.78
CA ALA A 628 -5.47 4.71 -21.66
C ALA A 628 -5.75 5.13 -20.20
N ARG A 629 -5.29 4.34 -19.20
CA ARG A 629 -5.46 4.58 -17.76
C ARG A 629 -6.93 4.82 -17.36
N VAL A 630 -7.87 4.18 -18.05
CA VAL A 630 -9.29 4.20 -17.70
C VAL A 630 -9.51 3.24 -16.53
N SER A 631 -10.35 3.61 -15.57
CA SER A 631 -10.66 2.68 -14.47
C SER A 631 -11.31 1.38 -15.00
N PRO A 632 -11.01 0.20 -14.43
CA PRO A 632 -11.55 -1.09 -14.88
C PRO A 632 -13.07 -1.13 -15.04
N VAL A 633 -13.78 -0.57 -14.06
CA VAL A 633 -15.25 -0.51 -14.06
C VAL A 633 -15.76 0.34 -15.22
N VAL A 634 -15.18 1.51 -15.47
CA VAL A 634 -15.61 2.39 -16.56
C VAL A 634 -15.30 1.78 -17.92
N ALA A 635 -14.10 1.23 -18.11
CA ALA A 635 -13.72 0.59 -19.37
C ALA A 635 -14.67 -0.56 -19.71
N THR A 636 -14.95 -1.43 -18.73
CA THR A 636 -15.80 -2.60 -18.95
C THR A 636 -17.29 -2.23 -19.04
N LEU A 637 -17.73 -1.11 -18.45
CA LEU A 637 -19.08 -0.56 -18.64
C LEU A 637 -19.30 0.03 -20.04
N ILE A 638 -18.27 0.68 -20.61
CA ILE A 638 -18.29 1.15 -22.01
C ILE A 638 -18.47 -0.07 -22.92
N THR A 639 -17.64 -1.09 -22.74
CA THR A 639 -17.70 -2.33 -23.53
C THR A 639 -19.01 -3.09 -23.29
N TYR A 640 -19.51 -3.15 -22.06
CA TYR A 640 -20.84 -3.69 -21.72
C TYR A 640 -21.93 -3.04 -22.58
N THR A 641 -21.95 -1.70 -22.62
CA THR A 641 -23.01 -0.94 -23.33
C THR A 641 -22.87 -1.11 -24.84
N ALA A 642 -21.64 -1.11 -25.36
CA ALA A 642 -21.37 -1.33 -26.77
C ALA A 642 -21.77 -2.73 -27.24
N LEU A 643 -21.45 -3.76 -26.46
CA LEU A 643 -21.84 -5.15 -26.75
C LEU A 643 -23.34 -5.36 -26.67
N GLN A 644 -24.02 -4.75 -25.70
CA GLN A 644 -25.48 -4.80 -25.61
C GLN A 644 -26.13 -4.13 -26.83
N GLY A 645 -25.64 -2.95 -27.22
CA GLY A 645 -26.08 -2.27 -28.44
C GLY A 645 -25.84 -3.09 -29.70
N LEU A 646 -24.64 -3.68 -29.85
CA LEU A 646 -24.31 -4.56 -30.97
C LEU A 646 -25.25 -5.78 -31.03
N SER A 647 -25.53 -6.40 -29.88
CA SER A 647 -26.43 -7.55 -29.80
C SER A 647 -27.82 -7.20 -30.28
N LEU A 648 -28.37 -6.06 -29.83
CA LEU A 648 -29.69 -5.57 -30.23
C LEU A 648 -29.76 -5.14 -31.71
N VAL A 649 -28.67 -4.62 -32.27
CA VAL A 649 -28.58 -4.30 -33.70
C VAL A 649 -28.55 -5.55 -34.55
N LEU A 650 -27.84 -6.60 -34.10
CA LEU A 650 -27.80 -7.89 -34.81
C LEU A 650 -29.13 -8.63 -34.67
N ARG A 651 -29.70 -8.67 -33.46
CA ARG A 651 -31.02 -9.25 -33.17
C ARG A 651 -31.75 -8.40 -32.14
N ASP A 652 -32.86 -7.82 -32.54
CA ASP A 652 -33.77 -7.04 -31.67
C ASP A 652 -34.76 -7.93 -30.90
N ALA A 653 -34.97 -9.17 -31.36
CA ALA A 653 -35.76 -10.19 -30.71
C ALA A 653 -35.09 -11.58 -30.77
N PRO A 654 -35.43 -12.51 -29.85
CA PRO A 654 -34.91 -13.88 -29.88
C PRO A 654 -35.16 -14.58 -31.22
N GLY A 655 -34.13 -15.17 -31.81
CA GLY A 655 -34.25 -15.89 -33.09
C GLY A 655 -32.98 -16.60 -33.52
N GLY A 656 -33.02 -17.30 -34.66
CA GLY A 656 -31.89 -18.10 -35.14
C GLY A 656 -31.69 -19.34 -34.27
N ILE A 657 -32.45 -20.39 -34.58
CA ILE A 657 -32.41 -21.66 -33.84
C ILE A 657 -31.03 -22.29 -34.03
N ILE A 658 -30.37 -22.57 -32.92
CA ILE A 658 -29.05 -23.21 -32.90
C ILE A 658 -29.20 -24.67 -33.35
N ALA A 659 -28.28 -25.14 -34.18
CA ALA A 659 -28.29 -26.49 -34.72
C ALA A 659 -28.37 -27.56 -33.60
N LEU A 660 -29.37 -28.44 -33.69
CA LEU A 660 -29.62 -29.49 -32.70
C LEU A 660 -28.42 -30.41 -32.49
N ASP A 661 -27.71 -30.77 -33.56
CA ASP A 661 -26.49 -31.58 -33.49
C ASP A 661 -25.43 -30.96 -32.56
N VAL A 662 -25.29 -29.62 -32.59
CA VAL A 662 -24.36 -28.90 -31.73
C VAL A 662 -24.87 -28.86 -30.29
N VAL A 663 -26.16 -28.63 -30.10
CA VAL A 663 -26.82 -28.63 -28.78
C VAL A 663 -26.66 -30.00 -28.11
N ASP A 664 -26.89 -31.09 -28.83
CA ASP A 664 -26.81 -32.45 -28.34
C ASP A 664 -25.39 -32.82 -27.90
N VAL A 665 -24.38 -32.45 -28.70
CA VAL A 665 -22.96 -32.64 -28.34
C VAL A 665 -22.64 -31.91 -27.04
N LEU A 666 -23.05 -30.65 -26.89
CA LEU A 666 -22.77 -29.85 -25.70
C LEU A 666 -23.54 -30.31 -24.46
N ASN A 667 -24.73 -30.89 -24.66
CA ASN A 667 -25.57 -31.41 -23.59
C ASN A 667 -25.27 -32.87 -23.21
N THR A 668 -24.21 -33.48 -23.77
CA THR A 668 -23.76 -34.85 -23.43
C THR A 668 -23.60 -35.03 -21.92
N ARG A 669 -24.09 -36.17 -21.39
CA ARG A 669 -24.08 -36.49 -19.95
C ARG A 669 -23.50 -37.87 -19.66
N ILE A 670 -22.90 -38.02 -18.48
CA ILE A 670 -22.49 -39.31 -17.90
C ILE A 670 -23.34 -39.52 -16.65
N GLY A 671 -24.33 -40.40 -16.73
CA GLY A 671 -25.37 -40.50 -15.69
C GLY A 671 -26.11 -39.16 -15.55
N PRO A 672 -26.32 -38.63 -14.33
CA PRO A 672 -26.97 -37.33 -14.15
C PRO A 672 -26.05 -36.14 -14.44
N ILE A 673 -24.74 -36.33 -14.62
CA ILE A 673 -23.77 -35.22 -14.65
C ILE A 673 -23.48 -34.81 -16.09
N PRO A 674 -23.70 -33.54 -16.47
CA PRO A 674 -23.27 -33.02 -17.77
C PRO A 674 -21.75 -33.06 -17.92
N VAL A 675 -21.24 -33.51 -19.07
CA VAL A 675 -19.80 -33.58 -19.36
C VAL A 675 -19.15 -32.20 -19.24
N ALA A 676 -19.86 -31.14 -19.66
CA ALA A 676 -19.40 -29.76 -19.53
C ALA A 676 -19.05 -29.34 -18.09
N VAL A 677 -19.78 -29.86 -17.09
CA VAL A 677 -19.50 -29.58 -15.66
C VAL A 677 -18.23 -30.28 -15.20
N LEU A 678 -18.01 -31.53 -15.64
CA LEU A 678 -16.77 -32.26 -15.35
C LEU A 678 -15.56 -31.55 -15.96
N VAL A 679 -15.68 -31.09 -17.21
CA VAL A 679 -14.66 -30.29 -17.89
C VAL A 679 -14.42 -28.97 -17.16
N GLY A 680 -15.47 -28.25 -16.77
CA GLY A 680 -15.36 -27.00 -16.00
C GLY A 680 -14.69 -27.20 -14.64
N ALA A 681 -15.05 -28.26 -13.91
CA ALA A 681 -14.42 -28.59 -12.63
C ALA A 681 -12.94 -28.98 -12.80
N ALA A 682 -12.61 -29.78 -13.82
CA ALA A 682 -11.24 -30.13 -14.16
C ALA A 682 -10.41 -28.89 -14.57
N LEU A 683 -11.01 -27.98 -15.34
CA LEU A 683 -10.40 -26.70 -15.71
C LEU A 683 -10.10 -25.86 -14.46
N LEU A 684 -11.06 -25.68 -13.55
CA LEU A 684 -10.87 -24.93 -12.31
C LEU A 684 -9.77 -25.56 -11.43
N ALA A 685 -9.74 -26.89 -11.32
CA ALA A 685 -8.67 -27.59 -10.60
C ALA A 685 -7.29 -27.38 -11.27
N GLY A 686 -7.25 -27.42 -12.60
CA GLY A 686 -6.05 -27.12 -13.38
C GLY A 686 -5.58 -25.67 -13.22
N LEU A 687 -6.50 -24.71 -13.25
CA LEU A 687 -6.22 -23.29 -13.03
C LEU A 687 -5.79 -23.02 -11.58
N GLU A 688 -6.36 -23.70 -10.59
CA GLU A 688 -5.90 -23.65 -9.20
C GLU A 688 -4.47 -24.15 -9.07
N TYR A 689 -4.18 -25.31 -9.67
CA TYR A 689 -2.84 -25.88 -9.69
C TYR A 689 -1.85 -24.92 -10.35
N LEU A 690 -2.18 -24.40 -11.54
CA LEU A 690 -1.34 -23.48 -12.29
C LEU A 690 -1.14 -22.15 -11.55
N SER A 691 -2.17 -21.62 -10.89
CA SER A 691 -2.10 -20.38 -10.10
C SER A 691 -1.11 -20.48 -8.93
N ARG A 692 -1.01 -21.66 -8.32
CA ARG A 692 -0.13 -21.91 -7.15
C ARG A 692 1.25 -22.46 -7.53
N ARG A 693 1.37 -23.18 -8.64
CA ARG A 693 2.58 -23.94 -9.02
C ARG A 693 3.27 -23.41 -10.27
N SER A 694 2.81 -22.29 -10.85
CA SER A 694 3.48 -21.68 -12.02
C SER A 694 3.96 -20.26 -11.75
N SER A 695 4.97 -19.86 -12.51
CA SER A 695 5.47 -18.48 -12.51
C SER A 695 4.45 -17.48 -13.03
N LEU A 696 3.56 -17.90 -13.95
CA LEU A 696 2.46 -17.07 -14.45
C LEU A 696 1.43 -16.79 -13.35
N GLY A 697 1.04 -17.82 -12.60
CA GLY A 697 0.13 -17.69 -11.46
C GLY A 697 0.69 -16.78 -10.36
N LEU A 698 1.98 -16.95 -10.05
CA LEU A 698 2.70 -16.11 -9.10
C LEU A 698 2.75 -14.64 -9.56
N ARG A 699 3.03 -14.39 -10.84
CA ARG A 699 3.01 -13.03 -11.43
C ARG A 699 1.62 -12.41 -11.43
N LEU A 700 0.58 -13.20 -11.71
CA LEU A 700 -0.82 -12.76 -11.69
C LEU A 700 -1.23 -12.27 -10.31
N ARG A 701 -1.00 -13.09 -9.27
CA ARG A 701 -1.29 -12.74 -7.88
C ARG A 701 -0.41 -11.60 -7.38
N GLY A 702 0.89 -11.59 -7.73
CA GLY A 702 1.79 -10.50 -7.37
C GLY A 702 1.33 -9.15 -7.96
N ALA A 703 0.98 -9.12 -9.25
CA ALA A 703 0.52 -7.90 -9.92
C ALA A 703 -0.72 -7.29 -9.26
N GLY A 704 -1.68 -8.11 -8.80
CA GLY A 704 -2.85 -7.59 -8.09
C GLY A 704 -2.67 -7.38 -6.60
N SER A 705 -1.56 -7.82 -6.00
CA SER A 705 -1.32 -7.57 -4.57
C SER A 705 -0.88 -6.14 -4.30
N ASN A 706 0.07 -5.64 -5.10
CA ASN A 706 0.51 -4.23 -5.08
C ASN A 706 1.25 -3.94 -6.39
N ASP A 707 0.71 -3.04 -7.24
CA ASP A 707 1.25 -2.73 -8.58
C ASP A 707 2.70 -2.21 -8.50
N SER A 708 2.96 -1.24 -7.62
CA SER A 708 4.29 -0.63 -7.45
C SER A 708 5.32 -1.64 -6.95
N ALA A 709 4.99 -2.41 -5.90
CA ALA A 709 5.87 -3.46 -5.39
C ALA A 709 6.12 -4.56 -6.44
N ALA A 710 5.08 -4.95 -7.18
CA ALA A 710 5.19 -5.92 -8.27
C ALA A 710 6.14 -5.43 -9.38
N HIS A 711 6.09 -4.13 -9.71
CA HIS A 711 7.02 -3.52 -10.65
C HIS A 711 8.47 -3.59 -10.15
N TYR A 712 8.73 -3.24 -8.89
CA TYR A 712 10.06 -3.37 -8.27
C TYR A 712 10.58 -4.82 -8.25
N ARG A 713 9.68 -5.81 -8.10
CA ARG A 713 10.03 -7.25 -8.22
C ARG A 713 10.27 -7.72 -9.66
N GLY A 714 10.07 -6.85 -10.65
CA GLY A 714 10.28 -7.15 -12.05
C GLY A 714 9.10 -7.88 -12.73
N ILE A 715 7.89 -7.78 -12.17
CA ILE A 715 6.69 -8.32 -12.81
C ILE A 715 6.26 -7.36 -13.94
N PRO A 716 6.01 -7.86 -15.17
CA PRO A 716 5.53 -7.01 -16.27
C PRO A 716 4.02 -6.76 -16.10
N VAL A 717 3.64 -5.95 -15.10
CA VAL A 717 2.26 -5.78 -14.66
C VAL A 717 1.31 -5.44 -15.80
N GLY A 718 1.71 -4.55 -16.71
CA GLY A 718 0.88 -4.19 -17.86
C GLY A 718 0.56 -5.36 -18.81
N ARG A 719 1.52 -6.26 -19.06
CA ARG A 719 1.27 -7.47 -19.86
C ARG A 719 0.41 -8.46 -19.11
N VAL A 720 0.61 -8.59 -17.80
CA VAL A 720 -0.18 -9.50 -16.94
C VAL A 720 -1.64 -9.07 -16.91
N GLN A 721 -1.92 -7.78 -16.72
CA GLN A 721 -3.28 -7.23 -16.74
C GLN A 721 -3.95 -7.41 -18.11
N LEU A 722 -3.24 -7.10 -19.21
CA LEU A 722 -3.77 -7.30 -20.57
C LEU A 722 -4.15 -8.78 -20.83
N LEU A 723 -3.25 -9.70 -20.49
CA LEU A 723 -3.50 -11.14 -20.63
C LEU A 723 -4.64 -11.63 -19.74
N ALA A 724 -4.85 -11.02 -18.57
CA ALA A 724 -5.95 -11.38 -17.68
C ALA A 724 -7.33 -11.09 -18.32
N TYR A 725 -7.51 -9.93 -18.95
CA TYR A 725 -8.75 -9.62 -19.67
C TYR A 725 -8.96 -10.48 -20.92
N ILE A 726 -7.88 -10.78 -21.66
CA ILE A 726 -7.95 -11.74 -22.77
C ILE A 726 -8.40 -13.12 -22.29
N ALA A 727 -7.79 -13.63 -21.21
CA ALA A 727 -8.16 -14.91 -20.63
C ALA A 727 -9.62 -14.91 -20.13
N SER A 728 -10.09 -13.81 -19.53
CA SER A 728 -11.49 -13.63 -19.13
C SER A 728 -12.44 -13.75 -20.32
N SER A 729 -12.17 -13.03 -21.40
CA SER A 729 -13.03 -13.07 -22.59
C SER A 729 -12.99 -14.43 -23.30
N VAL A 730 -11.84 -15.10 -23.34
CA VAL A 730 -11.73 -16.47 -23.88
C VAL A 730 -12.54 -17.47 -23.05
N LEU A 731 -12.46 -17.40 -21.71
CA LEU A 731 -13.26 -18.24 -20.82
C LEU A 731 -14.75 -17.91 -20.94
N THR A 732 -15.09 -16.64 -21.14
CA THR A 732 -16.46 -16.20 -21.44
C THR A 732 -16.97 -16.82 -22.74
N ALA A 733 -16.13 -16.93 -23.78
CA ALA A 733 -16.52 -17.59 -25.03
C ALA A 733 -16.80 -19.09 -24.84
N VAL A 734 -16.01 -19.79 -24.02
CA VAL A 734 -16.29 -21.19 -23.67
C VAL A 734 -17.61 -21.32 -22.91
N GLY A 735 -17.88 -20.44 -21.95
CA GLY A 735 -19.16 -20.43 -21.26
C GLY A 735 -20.34 -20.05 -22.16
N ALA A 736 -20.14 -19.18 -23.16
CA ALA A 736 -21.15 -18.82 -24.14
C ALA A 736 -21.55 -20.01 -25.04
N LEU A 737 -20.62 -20.94 -25.34
CA LEU A 737 -20.95 -22.19 -26.02
C LEU A 737 -21.94 -23.04 -25.20
N LEU A 738 -21.81 -23.05 -23.88
CA LEU A 738 -22.75 -23.75 -23.01
C LEU A 738 -24.05 -22.98 -22.85
N LEU A 739 -23.99 -21.65 -22.84
CA LEU A 739 -25.18 -20.81 -22.78
C LEU A 739 -26.05 -20.96 -24.04
N MET A 740 -25.45 -21.06 -25.22
CA MET A 740 -26.22 -21.30 -26.46
C MET A 740 -26.93 -22.66 -26.44
N SER A 741 -26.38 -23.69 -25.79
CA SER A 741 -27.07 -25.00 -25.69
C SER A 741 -28.24 -24.98 -24.70
N GLN A 742 -28.24 -24.07 -23.73
CA GLN A 742 -29.35 -23.87 -22.78
C GLN A 742 -30.49 -23.06 -23.39
N ILE A 743 -30.16 -22.01 -24.14
CA ILE A 743 -31.15 -21.07 -24.69
C ILE A 743 -31.67 -21.55 -26.04
N GLY A 744 -30.81 -22.15 -26.87
CA GLY A 744 -31.16 -22.70 -28.18
C GLY A 744 -31.46 -21.66 -29.27
N VAL A 745 -31.47 -20.37 -28.95
CA VAL A 745 -31.69 -19.25 -29.87
C VAL A 745 -30.76 -18.08 -29.55
N GLY A 746 -30.54 -17.21 -30.54
CA GLY A 746 -29.87 -15.92 -30.33
C GLY A 746 -30.78 -14.92 -29.64
N ASP A 747 -30.63 -14.76 -28.34
CA ASP A 747 -31.31 -13.75 -27.52
C ASP A 747 -30.31 -12.66 -27.06
N PRO A 748 -30.52 -11.38 -27.39
CA PRO A 748 -29.61 -10.28 -27.02
C PRO A 748 -29.58 -9.98 -25.51
N THR A 749 -30.49 -10.53 -24.72
CA THR A 749 -30.59 -10.30 -23.27
C THR A 749 -30.13 -11.49 -22.41
N ALA A 750 -29.93 -12.65 -23.06
CA ALA A 750 -29.51 -13.91 -22.46
C ALA A 750 -28.37 -13.82 -21.44
N GLY A 751 -27.34 -13.02 -21.75
CA GLY A 751 -26.12 -12.94 -20.97
C GLY A 751 -26.17 -11.97 -19.79
N LEU A 752 -27.17 -11.10 -19.72
CA LEU A 752 -27.18 -9.97 -18.78
C LEU A 752 -27.17 -10.39 -17.30
N THR A 753 -27.91 -11.45 -16.97
CA THR A 753 -27.98 -12.00 -15.61
C THR A 753 -26.65 -12.58 -15.13
N TYR A 754 -25.77 -12.98 -16.05
CA TYR A 754 -24.49 -13.59 -15.72
C TYR A 754 -23.41 -12.59 -15.32
N THR A 755 -23.53 -11.30 -15.65
CA THR A 755 -22.55 -10.27 -15.24
C THR A 755 -22.40 -10.20 -13.73
N LEU A 756 -23.51 -10.00 -13.00
CA LEU A 756 -23.45 -9.88 -11.54
C LEU A 756 -23.28 -11.24 -10.88
N THR A 757 -23.84 -12.30 -11.47
CA THR A 757 -23.77 -13.65 -10.92
C THR A 757 -22.34 -14.19 -10.92
N SER A 758 -21.56 -13.96 -11.99
CA SER A 758 -20.15 -14.38 -12.05
C SER A 758 -19.29 -13.66 -10.99
N ILE A 759 -19.47 -12.34 -10.83
CA ILE A 759 -18.81 -11.53 -9.80
C ILE A 759 -19.18 -12.05 -8.41
N THR A 760 -20.47 -12.24 -8.16
CA THR A 760 -20.99 -12.72 -6.88
C THR A 760 -20.42 -14.09 -6.54
N ALA A 761 -20.35 -15.00 -7.51
CA ALA A 761 -19.79 -16.34 -7.29
C ALA A 761 -18.33 -16.28 -6.85
N VAL A 762 -17.53 -15.41 -7.49
CA VAL A 762 -16.10 -15.24 -7.20
C VAL A 762 -15.88 -14.59 -5.84
N VAL A 763 -16.63 -13.52 -5.52
CA VAL A 763 -16.57 -12.84 -4.22
C VAL A 763 -16.99 -13.78 -3.10
N LEU A 764 -18.09 -14.50 -3.30
CA LEU A 764 -18.60 -15.46 -2.33
C LEU A 764 -17.59 -16.58 -2.09
N GLY A 765 -16.92 -17.04 -3.16
CA GLY A 765 -15.79 -17.96 -3.12
C GLY A 765 -14.53 -17.45 -2.40
N GLY A 766 -14.54 -16.23 -1.85
CA GLY A 766 -13.49 -15.68 -1.00
C GLY A 766 -12.41 -14.86 -1.72
N ALA A 767 -12.62 -14.54 -3.00
CA ALA A 767 -11.70 -13.68 -3.73
C ALA A 767 -11.81 -12.22 -3.29
N SER A 768 -10.66 -11.53 -3.27
CA SER A 768 -10.59 -10.10 -2.98
C SER A 768 -10.93 -9.29 -4.23
N ILE A 769 -11.82 -8.30 -4.09
CA ILE A 769 -12.06 -7.31 -5.15
C ILE A 769 -10.86 -6.38 -5.39
N PHE A 770 -9.95 -6.28 -4.41
CA PHE A 770 -8.76 -5.43 -4.49
C PHE A 770 -7.56 -6.12 -5.12
N GLY A 771 -7.68 -7.40 -5.51
CA GLY A 771 -6.58 -8.15 -6.12
C GLY A 771 -5.82 -9.06 -5.16
N GLY A 772 -4.87 -9.81 -5.73
CA GLY A 772 -3.87 -10.62 -5.02
C GLY A 772 -4.37 -11.92 -4.40
N ARG A 773 -5.66 -12.01 -4.04
CA ARG A 773 -6.27 -13.17 -3.34
C ARG A 773 -7.48 -13.75 -4.07
N GLY A 774 -7.50 -15.07 -4.18
CA GLY A 774 -8.64 -15.84 -4.67
C GLY A 774 -8.26 -17.28 -4.96
N SER A 775 -9.28 -18.13 -5.14
CA SER A 775 -9.11 -19.56 -5.43
C SER A 775 -10.15 -20.00 -6.46
N PHE A 776 -9.71 -20.73 -7.48
CA PHE A 776 -10.60 -21.34 -8.47
C PHE A 776 -11.44 -22.46 -7.86
N ILE A 777 -10.94 -23.13 -6.82
CA ILE A 777 -11.74 -24.04 -5.99
C ILE A 777 -12.81 -23.27 -5.21
N GLY A 778 -12.45 -22.10 -4.66
CA GLY A 778 -13.41 -21.17 -4.04
C GLY A 778 -14.53 -20.78 -5.01
N VAL A 779 -14.19 -20.48 -6.27
CA VAL A 779 -15.16 -20.20 -7.33
C VAL A 779 -16.09 -21.36 -7.58
N LEU A 780 -15.58 -22.60 -7.68
CA LEU A 780 -16.43 -23.79 -7.83
C LEU A 780 -17.50 -23.86 -6.73
N PHE A 781 -17.10 -23.67 -5.47
CA PHE A 781 -18.04 -23.68 -4.34
C PHE A 781 -18.99 -22.48 -4.35
N GLY A 782 -18.51 -21.29 -4.71
CA GLY A 782 -19.35 -20.11 -4.84
C GLY A 782 -20.45 -20.29 -5.90
N VAL A 783 -20.09 -20.81 -7.08
CA VAL A 783 -21.03 -21.11 -8.16
C VAL A 783 -22.03 -22.20 -7.75
N LEU A 784 -21.55 -23.32 -7.19
CA LEU A 784 -22.40 -24.40 -6.67
C LEU A 784 -23.41 -23.87 -5.64
N PHE A 785 -22.95 -23.01 -4.74
CA PHE A 785 -23.80 -22.45 -3.70
C PHE A 785 -24.88 -21.51 -4.25
N LEU A 786 -24.54 -20.62 -5.18
CA LEU A 786 -25.53 -19.76 -5.84
C LEU A 786 -26.60 -20.60 -6.56
N GLN A 787 -26.19 -21.63 -7.30
CA GLN A 787 -27.14 -22.51 -7.98
C GLN A 787 -28.02 -23.28 -6.99
N LEU A 788 -27.44 -23.69 -5.84
CA LEU A 788 -28.19 -24.36 -4.80
C LEU A 788 -29.25 -23.45 -4.16
N ILE A 789 -28.96 -22.16 -3.97
CA ILE A 789 -29.94 -21.17 -3.51
C ILE A 789 -31.10 -21.07 -4.49
N GLU A 790 -30.81 -20.88 -5.78
CA GLU A 790 -31.82 -20.78 -6.82
C GLU A 790 -32.73 -22.02 -6.83
N ASN A 791 -32.12 -23.21 -6.85
CA ASN A 791 -32.85 -24.47 -6.83
C ASN A 791 -33.66 -24.66 -5.53
N SER A 792 -33.07 -24.37 -4.37
CA SER A 792 -33.72 -24.55 -3.07
C SER A 792 -34.93 -23.64 -2.88
N THR A 793 -34.85 -22.38 -3.31
CA THR A 793 -35.99 -21.45 -3.21
C THR A 793 -37.21 -21.94 -3.99
N ILE A 794 -37.00 -22.57 -5.15
CA ILE A 794 -38.09 -23.18 -5.95
C ILE A 794 -38.76 -24.32 -5.16
N PHE A 795 -37.97 -25.24 -4.58
CA PHE A 795 -38.50 -26.37 -3.82
C PHE A 795 -39.16 -25.98 -2.50
N LEU A 796 -38.73 -24.87 -1.90
CA LEU A 796 -39.32 -24.31 -0.68
C LEU A 796 -40.56 -23.43 -0.97
N GLY A 797 -40.94 -23.24 -2.24
CA GLY A 797 -42.07 -22.40 -2.63
C GLY A 797 -41.86 -20.91 -2.31
N LEU A 798 -40.60 -20.47 -2.24
CA LEU A 798 -40.26 -19.08 -1.96
C LEU A 798 -40.29 -18.24 -3.23
N SER A 799 -40.68 -16.98 -3.10
CA SER A 799 -40.64 -16.03 -4.21
C SER A 799 -39.20 -15.71 -4.62
N GLN A 800 -39.02 -15.21 -5.85
CA GLN A 800 -37.73 -14.79 -6.38
C GLN A 800 -37.03 -13.73 -5.50
N ALA A 801 -37.79 -12.93 -4.75
CA ALA A 801 -37.24 -11.95 -3.80
C ALA A 801 -36.30 -12.61 -2.76
N TRP A 802 -36.60 -13.83 -2.33
CA TRP A 802 -35.78 -14.56 -1.37
C TRP A 802 -34.44 -15.01 -1.94
N GLN A 803 -34.36 -15.24 -3.25
CA GLN A 803 -33.09 -15.54 -3.92
C GLN A 803 -32.11 -14.38 -3.76
N TYR A 804 -32.55 -13.16 -4.07
CA TYR A 804 -31.74 -11.95 -3.91
C TYR A 804 -31.42 -11.66 -2.44
N LEU A 805 -32.40 -11.82 -1.54
CA LEU A 805 -32.21 -11.56 -0.11
C LEU A 805 -31.17 -12.51 0.50
N PHE A 806 -31.26 -13.81 0.23
CA PHE A 806 -30.31 -14.80 0.76
C PHE A 806 -28.89 -14.55 0.25
N VAL A 807 -28.74 -14.30 -1.05
CA VAL A 807 -27.43 -13.96 -1.64
C VAL A 807 -26.85 -12.70 -0.97
N GLY A 808 -27.66 -11.64 -0.79
CA GLY A 808 -27.21 -10.40 -0.17
C GLY A 808 -26.80 -10.56 1.30
N VAL A 809 -27.60 -11.26 2.10
CA VAL A 809 -27.31 -11.50 3.54
C VAL A 809 -26.04 -12.33 3.70
N ILE A 810 -25.86 -13.37 2.88
CA ILE A 810 -24.70 -14.25 2.99
C ILE A 810 -23.44 -13.54 2.49
N ALA A 811 -23.51 -12.76 1.41
CA ALA A 811 -22.40 -11.93 0.96
C ALA A 811 -21.96 -10.95 2.07
N LEU A 812 -22.92 -10.30 2.75
CA LEU A 812 -22.66 -9.42 3.88
C LEU A 812 -21.99 -10.17 5.05
N ALA A 813 -22.50 -11.35 5.41
CA ALA A 813 -21.93 -12.19 6.47
C ALA A 813 -20.51 -12.65 6.14
N ALA A 814 -20.25 -13.08 4.90
CA ALA A 814 -18.94 -13.49 4.42
C ALA A 814 -17.95 -12.32 4.47
N THR A 815 -18.36 -11.13 4.05
CA THR A 815 -17.53 -9.92 4.12
C THR A 815 -17.26 -9.48 5.55
N ALA A 816 -18.27 -9.53 6.43
CA ALA A 816 -18.11 -9.18 7.85
C ALA A 816 -17.14 -10.12 8.58
N LEU A 817 -17.26 -11.43 8.35
CA LEU A 817 -16.34 -12.43 8.89
C LEU A 817 -14.90 -12.16 8.40
N TYR A 818 -14.75 -11.88 7.10
CA TYR A 818 -13.46 -11.56 6.49
C TYR A 818 -12.83 -10.31 7.10
N ALA A 819 -13.61 -9.23 7.26
CA ALA A 819 -13.16 -7.99 7.88
C ALA A 819 -12.73 -8.18 9.35
N GLN A 820 -13.42 -9.04 10.10
CA GLN A 820 -13.05 -9.38 11.48
C GLN A 820 -11.74 -10.19 11.55
N VAL A 821 -11.53 -11.15 10.64
CA VAL A 821 -10.28 -11.90 10.55
C VAL A 821 -9.12 -10.95 10.25
N GLN A 822 -9.31 -10.02 9.30
CA GLN A 822 -8.28 -9.07 8.89
C GLN A 822 -7.90 -8.09 10.01
N ARG A 823 -8.88 -7.59 10.78
CA ARG A 823 -8.64 -6.71 11.94
C ARG A 823 -7.85 -7.39 13.06
N ARG A 824 -7.93 -8.72 13.18
CA ARG A 824 -7.19 -9.49 14.20
C ARG A 824 -5.76 -9.83 13.80
N THR A 825 -5.44 -9.75 12.50
CA THR A 825 -4.07 -9.91 11.97
C THR A 825 -3.30 -8.59 11.84
N ALA A 826 -4.01 -7.45 11.86
CA ALA A 826 -3.39 -6.12 11.81
C ALA A 826 -3.12 -5.51 13.20
N ARG A 827 -3.56 -6.19 14.27
CA ARG A 827 -3.19 -5.94 15.66
C ARG A 827 -2.20 -7.01 16.08
#